data_AF-A0A7C3PA36-F1
#
_entry.id   AF-A0A7C3PA36-F1
#
_cell.length_a   1.000
_cell.length_b   1.000
_cell.length_c   1.000
_cell.angle_alpha   90.00
_cell.angle_beta   90.00
_cell.angle_gamma   90.00
#
_symmetry.space_group_name_H-M   'P 1'
#
loop_
_entity.id
_entity.type
_entity.pdbx_description
1 polymer ?
#
loop_
_entity_poly.entity_id
_entity_poly.type
_entity_poly.pdbx_seq_one_letter_code
_entity_poly.pdbx_strand_id
1 'polypeptide(L)'
;MPRKYALRHVSIRVPWHDTGWDGRVCANPRLNGSCLRLKRVAQDRKDDAEDAVAGLSLNVLPQEKWPCCIAERMAFMAPFEYTRMANHPYRRTSEGSHGHFAPTPIRHPPYSAAAVPFAWLLRETFKALGEEHALDVKPEREPDLGFKTQWIQDHENQRALLDCFAGHLQPEESLCFFYAKFVPFVEDANGQRIIIGVGRVKHVAPCIEYRYDTQDLKGKLRSTLWERVIQHSIRPEFKDGFILPYHAALERAAEDSDFDPTDITAFSPNDRLPEFSHASQLVTHDGAIASLLSCAEALRRAKATLPGPWESCLAWIDHRLEGLWKVRGPYPGLGAALAAFGLELGTFIAQSIAERVGDNGDPWPLVDRVFNDPKAHLPSHLAGDIGKTDSAKWNRLPDERRALLKLVSRFELSREQAKRVYVEQERQAAGISETDGKILANPYLLYEGTRLTSDPISVWTVDRGVFPDAVIRDQHPLSEPTALDTGTDARRVRALSVAVLEDAASSGSTMFPQDQVILGIRRLTIHPPCEVDTDLLSVAKDIFEDAIVEAPLADNAPGLQLRRLAEMGDTIRDRITKRIAGKRLEINADWRRMLDAHLAKKGAGAIDETEEAARQEKTAALKELAESRLSVLIGPAGTGKTTLLSVLCSHPQVVEGGILLLAPIGKARVRMEQSTSDLGLKGYTIAQFLSPDRYDAGTGRYRLSEKEAKVSARTAIIDEASMLTEEMLGALLQALKGVHRLILIGDPRQLPPIGSGRPFVDIVNHLAPIGVSQLVQRVGPGYAELTILRRQAGDDREDLRFARWFSGAVIGPGEDDVFDDVVGAGKSPHVEFVQWASADELRSSIIDVLVRELKLNGPDDIKGFDETLGGTIGTACGSSTSVPQKRLKAGRFSRPFAPAPTAFQISIGSSTSASVSR
;
A
#
# COMPACT_ATOMS: atom_id res chain seq x y z
N MET A 1 13.58 0.50 -41.33
CA MET A 1 12.38 1.29 -41.00
C MET A 1 12.43 1.62 -39.51
N PRO A 2 12.04 2.82 -39.06
CA PRO A 2 11.87 3.07 -37.63
C PRO A 2 10.85 2.07 -37.07
N ARG A 3 11.17 1.41 -35.95
CA ARG A 3 10.24 0.51 -35.27
C ARG A 3 9.06 1.35 -34.79
N LYS A 4 7.85 1.01 -35.23
CA LYS A 4 6.61 1.64 -34.77
C LYS A 4 6.19 0.91 -33.49
N TYR A 5 6.08 1.62 -32.39
CA TYR A 5 5.62 1.06 -31.11
C TYR A 5 4.11 1.24 -30.95
N ALA A 6 3.46 0.34 -30.22
CA ALA A 6 2.03 0.45 -29.91
C ALA A 6 1.72 1.78 -29.20
N LEU A 7 0.59 2.41 -29.51
CA LEU A 7 0.18 3.65 -28.85
C LEU A 7 0.05 3.42 -27.33
N ARG A 8 0.69 4.26 -26.52
CA ARG A 8 0.45 4.34 -25.07
C ARG A 8 0.27 5.79 -24.65
N HIS A 9 -0.18 5.97 -23.41
CA HIS A 9 -0.31 7.27 -22.77
C HIS A 9 0.82 7.43 -21.75
N VAL A 10 0.93 8.59 -21.09
CA VAL A 10 1.99 8.84 -20.11
C VAL A 10 1.43 9.39 -18.82
N SER A 11 1.91 8.90 -17.68
CA SER A 11 1.72 9.54 -16.39
C SER A 11 2.96 10.37 -16.04
N ILE A 12 2.76 11.55 -15.46
CA ILE A 12 3.85 12.45 -15.05
C ILE A 12 3.55 12.95 -13.63
N ARG A 13 4.43 12.58 -12.69
CA ARG A 13 4.30 13.02 -11.30
C ARG A 13 4.54 14.53 -11.22
N VAL A 14 3.83 15.21 -10.35
CA VAL A 14 4.09 16.60 -9.95
C VAL A 14 3.98 16.72 -8.42
N PRO A 15 4.70 17.65 -7.77
CA PRO A 15 4.43 17.98 -6.38
C PRO A 15 3.08 18.68 -6.28
N TRP A 16 2.46 18.63 -5.10
CA TRP A 16 1.42 19.62 -4.80
C TRP A 16 2.01 21.03 -4.79
N HIS A 17 1.30 21.99 -5.37
CA HIS A 17 1.71 23.39 -5.43
C HIS A 17 0.48 24.29 -5.26
N ASP A 18 0.49 25.18 -4.27
CA ASP A 18 -0.65 26.03 -3.91
C ASP A 18 -0.92 27.16 -4.92
N THR A 19 0.05 27.51 -5.78
CA THR A 19 -0.14 28.49 -6.87
C THR A 19 -0.58 27.88 -8.22
N GLY A 20 -1.12 26.65 -8.23
CA GLY A 20 -1.67 26.05 -9.46
C GLY A 20 -0.63 25.67 -10.53
N TRP A 21 0.63 25.42 -10.13
CA TRP A 21 1.71 24.91 -11.00
C TRP A 21 2.13 25.82 -12.16
N ASP A 22 1.74 27.09 -12.13
CA ASP A 22 1.95 28.08 -13.20
C ASP A 22 3.38 28.64 -13.29
N GLY A 23 4.34 28.02 -12.61
CA GLY A 23 5.72 28.47 -12.56
C GLY A 23 5.96 29.57 -11.53
N ARG A 24 5.07 29.80 -10.57
CA ARG A 24 5.40 30.56 -9.34
C ARG A 24 5.93 29.64 -8.25
N VAL A 25 6.72 30.18 -7.32
CA VAL A 25 7.05 29.53 -6.03
C VAL A 25 5.77 29.44 -5.20
N CYS A 26 5.65 28.44 -4.31
CA CYS A 26 4.48 28.30 -3.44
C CYS A 26 4.18 29.62 -2.71
N ALA A 27 2.91 29.91 -2.48
CA ALA A 27 2.49 31.06 -1.68
C ALA A 27 2.90 30.88 -0.21
N ASN A 28 2.86 29.65 0.29
CA ASN A 28 3.33 29.29 1.63
C ASN A 28 4.26 28.05 1.57
N PRO A 29 5.51 28.19 1.09
CA PRO A 29 6.43 27.06 0.88
C PRO A 29 6.68 26.23 2.14
N ARG A 30 6.88 26.90 3.28
CA ARG A 30 7.08 26.27 4.59
C ARG A 30 5.91 25.36 5.00
N LEU A 31 4.68 25.80 4.78
CA LEU A 31 3.46 25.07 5.15
C LEU A 31 3.11 23.93 4.18
N ASN A 32 3.64 23.94 2.97
CA ASN A 32 3.44 22.85 2.02
C ASN A 32 4.29 21.62 2.39
N GLY A 33 3.87 20.83 3.37
CA GLY A 33 4.55 19.54 3.65
C GLY A 33 4.15 18.41 2.71
N SER A 34 3.17 18.62 1.83
CA SER A 34 2.80 17.65 0.79
C SER A 34 3.97 17.34 -0.14
N CYS A 35 4.75 18.35 -0.49
CA CYS A 35 5.93 18.19 -1.36
C CYS A 35 7.10 17.46 -0.66
N LEU A 36 7.17 17.46 0.68
CA LEU A 36 8.18 16.72 1.46
C LEU A 36 8.03 15.19 1.36
N ARG A 37 6.89 14.68 0.89
CA ARG A 37 6.75 13.25 0.55
C ARG A 37 7.66 12.84 -0.61
N LEU A 38 8.18 13.80 -1.37
CA LEU A 38 9.19 13.60 -2.39
C LEU A 38 10.59 13.68 -1.77
N LYS A 39 11.32 12.57 -1.83
CA LYS A 39 12.63 12.41 -1.17
C LYS A 39 13.62 13.55 -1.49
N ARG A 40 13.68 14.00 -2.75
CA ARG A 40 14.57 15.08 -3.19
C ARG A 40 14.20 16.41 -2.54
N VAL A 41 12.92 16.79 -2.60
CA VAL A 41 12.42 18.02 -1.99
C VAL A 41 12.67 18.00 -0.48
N ALA A 42 12.38 16.89 0.20
CA ALA A 42 12.67 16.77 1.63
C ALA A 42 14.15 16.85 2.02
N GLN A 43 15.08 16.64 1.08
CA GLN A 43 16.51 16.72 1.34
C GLN A 43 17.08 18.09 0.99
N ASP A 44 16.55 18.72 -0.06
CA ASP A 44 17.17 19.89 -0.68
C ASP A 44 16.42 21.20 -0.39
N ARG A 45 15.16 21.14 0.09
CA ARG A 45 14.36 22.34 0.39
C ARG A 45 14.99 23.16 1.50
N LYS A 46 15.05 24.48 1.27
CA LYS A 46 15.49 25.47 2.25
C LYS A 46 14.34 26.42 2.53
N ASP A 47 13.62 26.18 3.63
CA ASP A 47 12.39 26.89 3.96
C ASP A 47 12.57 28.42 3.89
N ASP A 48 13.56 28.99 4.59
CA ASP A 48 13.81 30.46 4.59
C ASP A 48 14.11 31.04 3.20
N ALA A 49 14.80 30.28 2.35
CA ALA A 49 15.16 30.74 1.02
C ALA A 49 13.96 30.73 0.05
N GLU A 50 13.09 29.72 0.17
CA GLU A 50 11.86 29.64 -0.62
C GLU A 50 10.80 30.63 -0.11
N ASP A 51 10.68 30.84 1.21
CA ASP A 51 9.77 31.82 1.80
C ASP A 51 10.11 33.25 1.36
N ALA A 52 11.41 33.58 1.26
CA ALA A 52 11.87 34.90 0.79
C ALA A 52 11.48 35.23 -0.67
N VAL A 53 11.05 34.23 -1.45
CA VAL A 53 10.58 34.39 -2.83
C VAL A 53 9.19 33.80 -3.05
N ALA A 54 8.42 33.59 -1.98
CA ALA A 54 7.09 33.00 -2.02
C ALA A 54 6.17 33.75 -3.01
N GLY A 55 5.41 33.00 -3.80
CA GLY A 55 4.51 33.53 -4.82
C GLY A 55 5.16 34.20 -6.04
N LEU A 56 6.49 34.37 -6.08
CA LEU A 56 7.17 35.00 -7.22
C LEU A 56 7.34 34.00 -8.39
N SER A 57 7.26 34.53 -9.63
CA SER A 57 7.40 33.72 -10.84
C SER A 57 8.85 33.38 -11.16
N LEU A 58 9.12 32.15 -11.59
CA LEU A 58 10.43 31.72 -12.09
C LEU A 58 10.90 32.54 -13.30
N ASN A 59 9.98 33.15 -14.06
CA ASN A 59 10.30 33.99 -15.21
C ASN A 59 11.02 35.30 -14.82
N VAL A 60 10.85 35.75 -13.58
CA VAL A 60 11.47 36.98 -13.08
C VAL A 60 12.54 36.70 -12.03
N LEU A 61 12.55 35.49 -11.46
CA LEU A 61 13.54 35.09 -10.47
C LEU A 61 14.85 34.66 -11.13
N PRO A 62 16.01 35.09 -10.60
CA PRO A 62 17.30 34.52 -11.00
C PRO A 62 17.36 33.03 -10.62
N GLN A 63 18.06 32.22 -11.42
CA GLN A 63 18.05 30.77 -11.32
C GLN A 63 18.53 30.24 -9.96
N GLU A 64 19.41 30.98 -9.28
CA GLU A 64 19.93 30.65 -7.95
C GLU A 64 18.86 30.71 -6.85
N LYS A 65 17.77 31.43 -7.10
CA LYS A 65 16.62 31.56 -6.20
C LYS A 65 15.45 30.63 -6.58
N TRP A 66 15.62 29.76 -7.57
CA TRP A 66 14.57 28.80 -7.92
C TRP A 66 14.40 27.77 -6.79
N PRO A 67 13.15 27.35 -6.50
CA PRO A 67 12.86 26.37 -5.46
C PRO A 67 13.35 24.99 -5.91
N CYS A 68 13.69 24.14 -4.94
CA CYS A 68 14.24 22.80 -5.23
C CYS A 68 13.25 21.91 -6.01
N CYS A 69 11.94 22.19 -5.87
CA CYS A 69 10.85 21.47 -6.53
C CYS A 69 10.77 21.71 -8.05
N ILE A 70 11.58 22.61 -8.62
CA ILE A 70 11.69 22.80 -10.07
C ILE A 70 12.11 21.51 -10.79
N ALA A 71 12.98 20.71 -10.17
CA ALA A 71 13.38 19.39 -10.67
C ALA A 71 12.25 18.34 -10.54
N GLU A 72 11.18 18.66 -9.82
CA GLU A 72 9.99 17.83 -9.66
C GLU A 72 8.82 18.25 -10.57
N ARG A 73 9.06 19.02 -11.64
CA ARG A 73 8.03 19.45 -12.61
C ARG A 73 6.92 20.32 -11.98
N MET A 74 7.26 21.12 -10.96
CA MET A 74 6.30 22.05 -10.34
C MET A 74 5.68 23.04 -11.34
N ALA A 75 6.37 23.34 -12.45
CA ALA A 75 6.04 24.40 -13.40
C ALA A 75 5.38 23.88 -14.69
N PHE A 76 4.67 22.76 -14.64
CA PHE A 76 4.10 22.18 -15.87
C PHE A 76 3.06 23.11 -16.53
N MET A 77 2.36 23.93 -15.74
CA MET A 77 1.41 24.93 -16.25
C MET A 77 2.04 26.29 -16.56
N ALA A 78 3.37 26.42 -16.54
CA ALA A 78 4.02 27.70 -16.81
C ALA A 78 3.74 28.17 -18.25
N PRO A 79 3.23 29.41 -18.44
CA PRO A 79 2.95 29.97 -19.76
C PRO A 79 4.20 30.52 -20.47
N PHE A 80 5.39 30.33 -19.88
CA PHE A 80 6.66 30.84 -20.36
C PHE A 80 7.70 29.72 -20.45
N GLU A 81 8.76 29.98 -21.20
CA GLU A 81 9.89 29.08 -21.34
C GLU A 81 10.91 29.29 -20.22
N TYR A 82 11.54 28.21 -19.77
CA TYR A 82 12.71 28.28 -18.90
C TYR A 82 13.72 27.20 -19.24
N THR A 83 14.99 27.39 -18.85
CA THR A 83 16.06 26.40 -19.06
C THR A 83 16.68 26.01 -17.74
N ARG A 84 16.70 24.71 -17.44
CA ARG A 84 17.34 24.15 -16.25
C ARG A 84 18.67 23.51 -16.60
N MET A 85 19.70 23.71 -15.79
CA MET A 85 20.95 22.97 -15.91
C MET A 85 20.86 21.62 -15.20
N ALA A 86 21.03 20.52 -15.94
CA ALA A 86 21.12 19.18 -15.39
C ALA A 86 22.58 18.78 -15.18
N ASN A 87 22.86 18.17 -14.03
CA ASN A 87 24.19 17.66 -13.67
C ASN A 87 24.11 16.14 -13.52
N HIS A 88 25.15 15.43 -13.96
CA HIS A 88 25.22 13.98 -13.78
C HIS A 88 25.29 13.65 -12.28
N PRO A 89 24.44 12.74 -11.74
CA PRO A 89 24.38 12.46 -10.30
C PRO A 89 25.73 12.03 -9.69
N TYR A 90 26.54 11.30 -10.45
CA TYR A 90 27.84 10.78 -10.01
C TYR A 90 29.03 11.71 -10.27
N ARG A 91 28.84 12.87 -10.90
CA ARG A 91 29.96 13.77 -11.26
C ARG A 91 30.84 14.12 -10.06
N ARG A 92 30.23 14.43 -8.91
CA ARG A 92 30.92 14.84 -7.69
C ARG A 92 31.38 13.68 -6.82
N THR A 93 30.70 12.52 -6.89
CA THR A 93 30.97 11.37 -6.01
C THR A 93 31.90 10.35 -6.64
N SER A 94 32.11 10.41 -7.96
CA SER A 94 32.85 9.42 -8.74
C SER A 94 33.68 10.13 -9.82
N GLU A 95 34.54 11.05 -9.39
CA GLU A 95 35.30 11.93 -10.27
C GLU A 95 36.12 11.18 -11.34
N GLY A 96 36.72 10.03 -10.98
CA GLY A 96 37.50 9.22 -11.91
C GLY A 96 36.72 8.65 -13.09
N SER A 97 35.42 8.37 -12.93
CA SER A 97 34.57 7.80 -13.99
C SER A 97 33.55 8.77 -14.57
N HIS A 98 33.18 9.83 -13.84
CA HIS A 98 32.10 10.76 -14.19
C HIS A 98 32.49 12.24 -14.09
N GLY A 99 33.74 12.56 -13.71
CA GLY A 99 34.17 13.95 -13.54
C GLY A 99 34.09 14.78 -14.82
N HIS A 100 34.19 14.13 -15.99
CA HIS A 100 34.19 14.77 -17.30
C HIS A 100 32.80 15.19 -17.82
N PHE A 101 31.71 14.89 -17.11
CA PHE A 101 30.36 15.33 -17.50
C PHE A 101 30.16 16.82 -17.17
N ALA A 102 29.75 17.63 -18.15
CA ALA A 102 29.48 19.05 -17.99
C ALA A 102 27.99 19.32 -17.68
N PRO A 103 27.64 20.48 -17.07
CA PRO A 103 26.25 20.88 -16.91
C PRO A 103 25.57 20.98 -18.28
N THR A 104 24.42 20.31 -18.40
CA THR A 104 23.69 20.17 -19.66
C THR A 104 22.36 20.93 -19.59
N PRO A 105 22.09 21.89 -20.50
CA PRO A 105 20.85 22.65 -20.47
C PRO A 105 19.66 21.80 -20.94
N ILE A 106 18.56 21.85 -20.20
CA ILE A 106 17.27 21.28 -20.54
C ILE A 106 16.28 22.42 -20.73
N ARG A 107 15.85 22.61 -21.97
CA ARG A 107 14.85 23.61 -22.35
C ARG A 107 13.44 23.09 -22.03
N HIS A 108 12.66 23.87 -21.30
CA HIS A 108 11.26 23.62 -21.00
C HIS A 108 10.41 24.68 -21.71
N PRO A 109 9.79 24.37 -22.86
CA PRO A 109 8.85 25.26 -23.51
C PRO A 109 7.62 25.56 -22.63
N PRO A 110 6.80 26.58 -22.96
CA PRO A 110 5.53 26.83 -22.28
C PRO A 110 4.65 25.57 -22.27
N TYR A 111 3.97 25.35 -21.15
CA TYR A 111 3.06 24.20 -20.94
C TYR A 111 3.73 22.86 -21.23
N SER A 112 4.81 22.57 -20.49
CA SER A 112 5.59 21.36 -20.67
C SER A 112 6.06 20.75 -19.34
N ALA A 113 6.26 19.43 -19.36
CA ALA A 113 6.82 18.70 -18.24
C ALA A 113 7.84 17.66 -18.71
N ALA A 114 8.88 17.44 -17.90
CA ALA A 114 9.81 16.34 -18.13
C ALA A 114 9.19 15.01 -17.70
N ALA A 115 9.01 14.08 -18.64
CA ALA A 115 8.76 12.67 -18.34
C ALA A 115 10.09 11.97 -18.04
N VAL A 116 10.15 11.26 -16.91
CA VAL A 116 11.37 10.59 -16.42
C VAL A 116 11.06 9.13 -16.08
N PRO A 117 11.35 8.17 -16.98
CA PRO A 117 10.98 6.78 -16.82
C PRO A 117 11.98 6.02 -15.93
N PHE A 118 12.05 6.34 -14.62
CA PHE A 118 13.05 5.74 -13.73
C PHE A 118 13.01 4.21 -13.72
N ALA A 119 11.83 3.59 -13.75
CA ALA A 119 11.69 2.13 -13.73
C ALA A 119 12.35 1.43 -14.93
N TRP A 120 12.45 2.13 -16.07
CA TRP A 120 13.05 1.59 -17.29
C TRP A 120 14.57 1.55 -17.25
N LEU A 121 15.19 2.28 -16.32
CA LEU A 121 16.63 2.44 -16.20
C LEU A 121 17.21 1.65 -15.01
N LEU A 122 16.39 0.80 -14.38
CA LEU A 122 16.83 -0.10 -13.33
C LEU A 122 17.57 -1.31 -13.93
N ARG A 123 18.67 -1.70 -13.30
CA ARG A 123 19.45 -2.88 -13.70
C ARG A 123 18.67 -4.19 -13.59
N GLU A 124 17.66 -4.25 -12.73
CA GLU A 124 16.83 -5.44 -12.54
C GLU A 124 15.77 -5.62 -13.65
N THR A 125 15.36 -4.56 -14.33
CA THR A 125 14.26 -4.60 -15.32
C THR A 125 14.73 -4.49 -16.76
N PHE A 126 15.88 -3.85 -17.03
CA PHE A 126 16.25 -3.47 -18.41
C PHE A 126 16.39 -4.67 -19.36
N LYS A 127 16.83 -5.84 -18.86
CA LYS A 127 16.93 -7.05 -19.68
C LYS A 127 15.55 -7.55 -20.10
N ALA A 128 14.60 -7.62 -19.16
CA ALA A 128 13.22 -8.02 -19.44
C ALA A 128 12.55 -7.07 -20.44
N LEU A 129 12.74 -5.76 -20.27
CA LEU A 129 12.28 -4.75 -21.24
C LEU A 129 12.96 -4.91 -22.61
N GLY A 130 14.24 -5.28 -22.61
CA GLY A 130 14.99 -5.61 -23.81
C GLY A 130 14.40 -6.77 -24.60
N GLU A 131 14.05 -7.85 -23.91
CA GLU A 131 13.39 -9.01 -24.50
C GLU A 131 11.96 -8.68 -24.94
N GLU A 132 11.18 -8.03 -24.08
CA GLU A 132 9.79 -7.65 -24.33
C GLU A 132 9.63 -6.77 -25.58
N HIS A 133 10.50 -5.76 -25.71
CA HIS A 133 10.46 -4.79 -26.81
C HIS A 133 11.54 -5.06 -27.88
N ALA A 134 12.18 -6.23 -27.84
CA ALA A 134 13.24 -6.66 -28.76
C ALA A 134 14.38 -5.63 -28.95
N LEU A 135 14.74 -4.89 -27.89
CA LEU A 135 15.74 -3.81 -27.91
C LEU A 135 17.17 -4.36 -27.90
N ASP A 136 18.08 -3.65 -28.54
CA ASP A 136 19.52 -3.94 -28.47
C ASP A 136 20.11 -3.41 -27.15
N VAL A 137 19.70 -4.01 -26.03
CA VAL A 137 20.26 -3.75 -24.70
C VAL A 137 21.12 -4.93 -24.26
N LYS A 138 22.34 -4.65 -23.81
CA LYS A 138 23.36 -5.68 -23.55
C LYS A 138 23.99 -5.48 -22.18
N PRO A 139 23.87 -6.45 -21.26
CA PRO A 139 24.56 -6.41 -19.97
C PRO A 139 26.07 -6.25 -20.10
N GLU A 140 26.67 -6.77 -21.17
CA GLU A 140 28.11 -6.74 -21.41
C GLU A 140 28.64 -5.34 -21.75
N ARG A 141 27.76 -4.41 -22.14
CA ARG A 141 28.11 -3.00 -22.35
C ARG A 141 28.24 -2.22 -21.04
N GLU A 142 27.65 -2.72 -19.95
CA GLU A 142 27.66 -2.00 -18.68
C GLU A 142 29.08 -1.93 -18.11
N PRO A 143 29.57 -0.73 -17.74
CA PRO A 143 30.92 -0.57 -17.22
C PRO A 143 31.07 -1.16 -15.81
N ASP A 144 32.26 -1.66 -15.50
CA ASP A 144 32.67 -1.88 -14.12
C ASP A 144 33.10 -0.54 -13.51
N LEU A 145 32.28 -0.02 -12.61
CA LEU A 145 32.50 1.27 -11.96
C LEU A 145 33.30 1.18 -10.65
N GLY A 146 33.61 -0.03 -10.17
CA GLY A 146 34.22 -0.22 -8.85
C GLY A 146 33.29 0.09 -7.66
N PHE A 147 32.01 0.38 -7.92
CA PHE A 147 30.97 0.53 -6.90
C PHE A 147 29.63 -0.02 -7.37
N LYS A 148 28.75 -0.37 -6.42
CA LYS A 148 27.42 -0.90 -6.73
C LYS A 148 26.46 0.23 -7.06
N THR A 149 25.79 0.11 -8.21
CA THR A 149 24.66 0.96 -8.61
C THR A 149 23.49 0.08 -9.03
N GLN A 150 22.27 0.57 -8.81
CA GLN A 150 21.03 -0.05 -9.28
C GLN A 150 20.62 0.46 -10.67
N TRP A 151 21.30 1.50 -11.19
CA TRP A 151 20.95 2.16 -12.44
C TRP A 151 21.89 1.73 -13.56
N ILE A 152 21.35 1.55 -14.76
CA ILE A 152 22.16 1.31 -15.96
C ILE A 152 23.00 2.53 -16.30
N GLN A 153 24.21 2.30 -16.81
CA GLN A 153 25.20 3.36 -17.05
C GLN A 153 25.58 3.49 -18.51
N ASP A 154 25.45 2.44 -19.30
CA ASP A 154 25.84 2.47 -20.71
C ASP A 154 24.92 3.38 -21.53
N HIS A 155 25.52 4.19 -22.39
CA HIS A 155 24.83 5.16 -23.23
C HIS A 155 23.91 4.50 -24.27
N GLU A 156 24.34 3.39 -24.90
CA GLU A 156 23.53 2.72 -25.92
C GLU A 156 22.31 2.03 -25.28
N ASN A 157 22.52 1.36 -24.16
CA ASN A 157 21.45 0.76 -23.36
C ASN A 157 20.42 1.81 -22.93
N GLN A 158 20.88 2.92 -22.33
CA GLN A 158 19.99 4.01 -21.92
C GLN A 158 19.19 4.58 -23.11
N ARG A 159 19.88 4.86 -24.22
CA ARG A 159 19.24 5.44 -25.41
C ARG A 159 18.19 4.50 -25.99
N ALA A 160 18.47 3.20 -26.10
CA ALA A 160 17.51 2.22 -26.61
C ALA A 160 16.22 2.18 -25.78
N LEU A 161 16.33 2.21 -24.45
CA LEU A 161 15.18 2.19 -23.54
C LEU A 161 14.40 3.51 -23.56
N LEU A 162 15.10 4.64 -23.53
CA LEU A 162 14.46 5.97 -23.53
C LEU A 162 13.78 6.28 -24.87
N ASP A 163 14.40 5.90 -26.00
CA ASP A 163 13.79 6.06 -27.32
C ASP A 163 12.61 5.09 -27.50
N CYS A 164 12.66 3.88 -26.93
CA CYS A 164 11.50 2.97 -26.88
C CYS A 164 10.34 3.59 -26.09
N PHE A 165 10.60 4.05 -24.86
CA PHE A 165 9.58 4.70 -24.02
C PHE A 165 8.91 5.88 -24.74
N ALA A 166 9.70 6.78 -25.32
CA ALA A 166 9.19 7.94 -26.05
C ALA A 166 8.45 7.53 -27.34
N GLY A 167 8.89 6.45 -28.01
CA GLY A 167 8.30 5.97 -29.26
C GLY A 167 6.88 5.44 -29.12
N HIS A 168 6.42 5.11 -27.91
CA HIS A 168 5.02 4.78 -27.64
C HIS A 168 4.10 6.02 -27.59
N LEU A 169 4.67 7.23 -27.43
CA LEU A 169 3.92 8.46 -27.27
C LEU A 169 3.73 9.15 -28.63
N GLN A 170 2.49 9.18 -29.11
CA GLN A 170 2.14 9.77 -30.39
C GLN A 170 1.47 11.13 -30.17
N PRO A 171 2.04 12.23 -30.72
CA PRO A 171 1.43 13.55 -30.62
C PRO A 171 -0.03 13.56 -31.11
N GLU A 172 -0.86 14.38 -30.47
CA GLU A 172 -2.31 14.54 -30.70
C GLU A 172 -3.19 13.34 -30.31
N GLU A 173 -2.62 12.13 -30.21
CA GLU A 173 -3.32 10.89 -29.85
C GLU A 173 -3.10 10.47 -28.39
N SER A 174 -1.84 10.49 -27.92
CA SER A 174 -1.51 10.10 -26.55
C SER A 174 -2.02 11.12 -25.54
N LEU A 175 -2.53 10.64 -24.40
CA LEU A 175 -2.85 11.45 -23.24
C LEU A 175 -1.67 11.56 -22.29
N CYS A 176 -1.59 12.66 -21.56
CA CYS A 176 -0.69 12.86 -20.43
C CYS A 176 -1.50 13.11 -19.14
N PHE A 177 -1.31 12.23 -18.16
CA PHE A 177 -1.95 12.30 -16.84
C PHE A 177 -0.96 12.88 -15.83
N PHE A 178 -1.23 14.09 -15.34
CA PHE A 178 -0.47 14.67 -14.25
C PHE A 178 -1.00 14.13 -12.93
N TYR A 179 -0.12 13.71 -12.03
CA TYR A 179 -0.54 13.12 -10.76
C TYR A 179 0.37 13.52 -9.59
N ALA A 180 -0.20 13.58 -8.39
CA ALA A 180 0.53 13.80 -7.15
C ALA A 180 0.56 12.52 -6.30
N LYS A 181 1.65 12.34 -5.55
CA LYS A 181 1.74 11.26 -4.55
C LYS A 181 0.92 11.58 -3.30
N PHE A 182 0.79 12.86 -2.98
CA PHE A 182 0.11 13.37 -1.80
C PHE A 182 -0.34 14.81 -2.06
N VAL A 183 -1.49 15.16 -1.50
CA VAL A 183 -2.13 16.49 -1.56
C VAL A 183 -2.57 16.86 -0.13
N PRO A 184 -2.68 18.15 0.23
CA PRO A 184 -2.83 18.56 1.64
C PRO A 184 -4.18 18.19 2.27
N PHE A 185 -5.18 17.85 1.45
CA PHE A 185 -6.55 17.58 1.90
C PHE A 185 -6.93 16.09 1.89
N VAL A 186 -6.03 15.20 1.48
CA VAL A 186 -6.28 13.75 1.48
C VAL A 186 -5.33 13.08 2.47
N GLU A 187 -5.88 12.53 3.54
CA GLU A 187 -5.13 11.67 4.45
C GLU A 187 -4.85 10.31 3.79
N ASP A 188 -3.67 9.75 4.07
CA ASP A 188 -3.01 8.60 3.41
C ASP A 188 -3.97 7.58 2.74
N ALA A 189 -4.39 7.87 1.50
CA ALA A 189 -5.41 7.12 0.76
C ALA A 189 -4.88 5.77 0.28
N ASN A 190 -4.56 4.83 1.18
CA ASN A 190 -4.06 3.48 0.86
C ASN A 190 -2.91 3.46 -0.16
N GLY A 191 -2.08 4.52 -0.19
CA GLY A 191 -1.02 4.68 -1.19
C GLY A 191 -1.50 4.89 -2.63
N GLN A 192 -2.74 5.34 -2.84
CA GLN A 192 -3.29 5.81 -4.11
C GLN A 192 -2.54 7.05 -4.61
N ARG A 193 -2.73 7.39 -5.89
CA ARG A 193 -2.24 8.63 -6.48
C ARG A 193 -3.41 9.52 -6.83
N ILE A 194 -3.20 10.82 -6.71
CA ILE A 194 -4.22 11.82 -6.99
C ILE A 194 -3.95 12.35 -8.40
N ILE A 195 -4.90 12.18 -9.31
CA ILE A 195 -4.81 12.79 -10.64
C ILE A 195 -5.00 14.29 -10.45
N ILE A 196 -4.07 15.09 -10.97
CA ILE A 196 -4.09 16.56 -10.94
C ILE A 196 -4.80 17.12 -12.17
N GLY A 197 -4.52 16.54 -13.34
CA GLY A 197 -5.07 17.01 -14.59
C GLY A 197 -4.71 16.10 -15.75
N VAL A 198 -5.44 16.25 -16.85
CA VAL A 198 -5.29 15.41 -18.04
C VAL A 198 -5.32 16.28 -19.28
N GLY A 199 -4.44 16.00 -20.23
CA GLY A 199 -4.43 16.61 -21.54
C GLY A 199 -3.84 15.67 -22.60
N ARG A 200 -3.70 16.17 -23.82
CA ARG A 200 -3.04 15.48 -24.93
C ARG A 200 -1.57 15.85 -25.00
N VAL A 201 -0.75 14.87 -25.37
CA VAL A 201 0.64 15.06 -25.75
C VAL A 201 0.65 15.84 -27.07
N LYS A 202 1.28 17.02 -27.08
CA LYS A 202 1.41 17.87 -28.28
C LYS A 202 2.75 17.71 -28.96
N HIS A 203 3.79 17.44 -28.19
CA HIS A 203 5.14 17.23 -28.70
C HIS A 203 5.99 16.47 -27.69
N VAL A 204 6.90 15.63 -28.18
CA VAL A 204 7.86 14.86 -27.36
C VAL A 204 9.27 15.22 -27.82
N ALA A 205 10.07 15.81 -26.92
CA ALA A 205 11.44 16.22 -27.23
C ALA A 205 12.37 15.02 -27.49
N PRO A 206 13.42 15.19 -28.32
CA PRO A 206 14.41 14.15 -28.58
C PRO A 206 15.30 13.87 -27.36
N CYS A 207 16.10 12.80 -27.44
CA CYS A 207 17.06 12.44 -26.41
C CYS A 207 18.17 13.48 -26.38
N ILE A 208 18.60 13.87 -25.19
CA ILE A 208 19.71 14.79 -25.03
C ILE A 208 20.86 14.02 -24.39
N GLU A 209 21.99 13.93 -25.10
CA GLU A 209 23.24 13.43 -24.52
C GLU A 209 23.82 14.49 -23.57
N TYR A 210 24.42 14.05 -22.45
CA TYR A 210 25.13 14.98 -21.59
C TYR A 210 26.24 15.71 -22.37
N ARG A 211 26.47 16.98 -22.02
CA ARG A 211 27.68 17.71 -22.41
C ARG A 211 28.88 17.16 -21.63
N TYR A 212 30.07 17.37 -22.17
CA TYR A 212 31.33 16.93 -21.58
C TYR A 212 32.32 18.09 -21.49
N ASP A 213 33.14 18.12 -20.44
CA ASP A 213 34.22 19.10 -20.26
C ASP A 213 35.43 18.82 -21.18
N THR A 214 35.37 17.74 -21.97
CA THR A 214 36.43 17.25 -22.86
C THR A 214 35.85 16.82 -24.20
N GLN A 215 36.58 17.08 -25.28
CA GLN A 215 36.17 16.65 -26.64
C GLN A 215 36.61 15.21 -26.96
N ASP A 216 37.64 14.69 -26.29
CA ASP A 216 38.07 13.30 -26.45
C ASP A 216 37.32 12.38 -25.48
N LEU A 217 36.37 11.63 -26.04
CA LEU A 217 35.51 10.67 -25.34
C LEU A 217 36.00 9.22 -25.48
N LYS A 218 37.17 8.98 -26.10
CA LYS A 218 37.66 7.62 -26.29
C LYS A 218 37.94 6.96 -24.95
N GLY A 219 37.28 5.83 -24.69
CA GLY A 219 37.39 5.10 -23.42
C GLY A 219 36.74 5.79 -22.22
N LYS A 220 36.00 6.89 -22.43
CA LYS A 220 35.25 7.59 -21.38
C LYS A 220 33.78 7.18 -21.40
N LEU A 221 33.17 7.18 -20.21
CA LEU A 221 31.75 6.88 -20.07
C LEU A 221 30.91 7.97 -20.76
N ARG A 222 29.94 7.56 -21.55
CA ARG A 222 28.93 8.44 -22.14
C ARG A 222 27.60 8.20 -21.45
N SER A 223 26.70 9.18 -21.45
CA SER A 223 25.40 9.07 -20.78
C SER A 223 24.39 10.02 -21.39
N THR A 224 23.11 9.69 -21.25
CA THR A 224 21.98 10.51 -21.71
C THR A 224 21.21 11.10 -20.54
N LEU A 225 20.61 12.26 -20.76
CA LEU A 225 19.58 12.75 -19.85
C LEU A 225 18.37 11.83 -19.90
N TRP A 226 17.88 11.46 -18.73
CA TRP A 226 16.75 10.54 -18.59
C TRP A 226 15.42 11.24 -18.83
N GLU A 227 15.41 12.58 -18.78
CA GLU A 227 14.23 13.39 -19.00
C GLU A 227 13.88 13.56 -20.49
N ARG A 228 12.61 13.36 -20.85
CA ARG A 228 12.02 13.79 -22.12
C ARG A 228 10.99 14.87 -21.87
N VAL A 229 11.23 16.07 -22.39
CA VAL A 229 10.28 17.18 -22.23
C VAL A 229 9.09 16.96 -23.15
N ILE A 230 7.90 16.92 -22.56
CA ILE A 230 6.62 16.74 -23.22
C ILE A 230 5.85 18.06 -23.13
N GLN A 231 5.43 18.60 -24.28
CA GLN A 231 4.47 19.70 -24.31
C GLN A 231 3.05 19.12 -24.29
N HIS A 232 2.16 19.71 -23.50
CA HIS A 232 0.79 19.24 -23.35
C HIS A 232 -0.25 20.29 -23.75
N SER A 233 -1.49 19.83 -23.91
CA SER A 233 -2.60 20.64 -24.40
C SER A 233 -3.32 21.47 -23.32
N ILE A 234 -3.18 21.13 -22.04
CA ILE A 234 -3.91 21.76 -20.94
C ILE A 234 -3.68 23.28 -20.93
N ARG A 235 -4.77 24.07 -20.89
CA ARG A 235 -4.74 25.54 -20.80
C ARG A 235 -5.81 26.06 -19.83
N PRO A 236 -5.67 27.28 -19.28
CA PRO A 236 -6.66 27.89 -18.38
C PRO A 236 -8.07 28.03 -18.96
N GLU A 237 -8.25 27.92 -20.28
CA GLU A 237 -9.56 27.99 -20.93
C GLU A 237 -10.27 26.61 -21.03
N PHE A 238 -9.63 25.52 -20.58
CA PHE A 238 -10.22 24.17 -20.49
C PHE A 238 -10.75 23.59 -21.83
N LYS A 239 -10.19 24.01 -22.97
CA LYS A 239 -10.65 23.56 -24.31
C LYS A 239 -10.13 22.19 -24.73
N ASP A 240 -8.93 21.83 -24.28
CA ASP A 240 -8.24 20.60 -24.70
C ASP A 240 -7.48 20.04 -23.51
N GLY A 241 -8.21 19.39 -22.60
CA GLY A 241 -7.69 18.96 -21.30
C GLY A 241 -7.99 19.97 -20.19
N PHE A 242 -7.76 19.54 -18.95
CA PHE A 242 -8.19 20.23 -17.74
C PHE A 242 -7.28 19.93 -16.55
N ILE A 243 -7.40 20.76 -15.51
CA ILE A 243 -6.92 20.51 -14.15
C ILE A 243 -8.14 20.36 -13.25
N LEU A 244 -8.08 19.45 -12.29
CA LEU A 244 -9.13 19.25 -11.30
C LEU A 244 -9.16 20.42 -10.30
N PRO A 245 -10.35 20.88 -9.86
CA PRO A 245 -10.52 22.14 -9.14
C PRO A 245 -10.14 22.05 -7.65
N TYR A 246 -9.00 21.43 -7.34
CA TYR A 246 -8.55 21.23 -5.96
C TYR A 246 -8.24 22.54 -5.22
N HIS A 247 -7.71 23.54 -5.91
CA HIS A 247 -7.48 24.86 -5.31
C HIS A 247 -8.80 25.53 -4.93
N ALA A 248 -9.78 25.54 -5.84
CA ALA A 248 -11.11 26.08 -5.57
C ALA A 248 -11.83 25.30 -4.44
N ALA A 249 -11.60 23.99 -4.34
CA ALA A 249 -12.14 23.17 -3.26
C ALA A 249 -11.53 23.52 -1.90
N LEU A 250 -10.22 23.76 -1.85
CA LEU A 250 -9.55 24.22 -0.62
C LEU A 250 -10.01 25.62 -0.22
N GLU A 251 -10.20 26.52 -1.18
CA GLU A 251 -10.77 27.85 -0.93
C GLU A 251 -12.19 27.74 -0.35
N ARG A 252 -13.03 26.87 -0.94
CA ARG A 252 -14.38 26.61 -0.42
C ARG A 252 -14.36 26.02 0.99
N ALA A 253 -13.50 25.04 1.25
CA ALA A 253 -13.37 24.41 2.57
C ALA A 253 -12.90 25.40 3.66
N ALA A 254 -12.15 26.43 3.29
CA ALA A 254 -11.75 27.49 4.21
C ALA A 254 -12.91 28.43 4.58
N GLU A 255 -13.92 28.55 3.73
CA GLU A 255 -15.14 29.36 3.97
C GLU A 255 -16.28 28.54 4.59
N ASP A 256 -16.33 27.24 4.32
CA ASP A 256 -17.42 26.32 4.67
C ASP A 256 -16.83 25.04 5.29
N SER A 257 -16.91 24.92 6.62
CA SER A 257 -16.35 23.80 7.37
C SER A 257 -17.03 22.47 7.11
N ASP A 258 -18.24 22.47 6.55
CA ASP A 258 -18.99 21.25 6.23
C ASP A 258 -18.63 20.70 4.84
N PHE A 259 -17.92 21.47 4.02
CA PHE A 259 -17.46 21.02 2.71
C PHE A 259 -16.16 20.20 2.82
N ASP A 260 -16.23 18.92 2.46
CA ASP A 260 -15.06 18.06 2.40
C ASP A 260 -14.41 18.11 0.99
N PRO A 261 -13.20 18.70 0.83
CA PRO A 261 -12.49 18.72 -0.45
C PRO A 261 -12.10 17.32 -0.97
N THR A 262 -12.12 16.27 -0.12
CA THR A 262 -11.85 14.91 -0.57
C THR A 262 -12.92 14.37 -1.51
N ASP A 263 -14.16 14.86 -1.43
CA ASP A 263 -15.30 14.39 -2.21
C ASP A 263 -15.09 14.53 -3.72
N ILE A 264 -14.31 15.52 -4.14
CA ILE A 264 -14.01 15.80 -5.56
C ILE A 264 -12.66 15.24 -6.00
N THR A 265 -12.06 14.33 -5.24
CA THR A 265 -10.74 13.76 -5.55
C THR A 265 -10.83 12.71 -6.64
N ALA A 266 -10.06 12.89 -7.72
CA ALA A 266 -9.86 11.83 -8.71
C ALA A 266 -8.65 10.98 -8.33
N PHE A 267 -8.89 9.74 -7.93
CA PHE A 267 -7.83 8.77 -7.67
C PHE A 267 -7.40 8.05 -8.94
N SER A 268 -6.12 7.75 -9.06
CA SER A 268 -5.62 6.80 -10.07
C SER A 268 -6.23 5.41 -9.83
N PRO A 269 -6.45 4.61 -10.88
CA PRO A 269 -7.01 3.26 -10.72
C PRO A 269 -6.16 2.39 -9.80
N ASN A 270 -6.78 1.76 -8.80
CA ASN A 270 -6.09 0.97 -7.76
C ASN A 270 -5.34 -0.22 -8.34
N ASP A 271 -5.91 -0.85 -9.36
CA ASP A 271 -5.32 -1.97 -10.08
C ASP A 271 -4.21 -1.56 -11.06
N ARG A 272 -4.01 -0.26 -11.28
CA ARG A 272 -2.99 0.29 -12.20
C ARG A 272 -2.03 1.25 -11.50
N LEU A 273 -1.90 1.17 -10.18
CA LEU A 273 -0.94 2.00 -9.42
C LEU A 273 0.51 1.98 -9.94
N PRO A 274 1.05 0.87 -10.47
CA PRO A 274 2.36 0.87 -11.12
C PRO A 274 2.46 1.85 -12.29
N GLU A 275 1.38 2.09 -13.03
CA GLU A 275 1.32 3.07 -14.13
C GLU A 275 1.34 4.52 -13.62
N PHE A 276 1.23 4.76 -12.31
CA PHE A 276 1.32 6.07 -11.66
C PHE A 276 2.46 6.08 -10.61
N SER A 277 3.58 5.45 -10.95
CA SER A 277 4.76 5.30 -10.08
C SER A 277 6.03 5.84 -10.74
N HIS A 278 7.18 5.75 -10.05
CA HIS A 278 8.51 6.04 -10.62
C HIS A 278 8.68 7.35 -11.42
N ALA A 279 7.97 8.41 -11.00
CA ALA A 279 7.94 9.75 -11.62
C ALA A 279 7.23 9.81 -12.99
N SER A 280 7.55 8.92 -13.93
CA SER A 280 6.77 8.79 -15.16
C SER A 280 6.72 7.35 -15.65
N GLN A 281 5.57 6.96 -16.17
CA GLN A 281 5.32 5.62 -16.70
C GLN A 281 4.45 5.70 -17.94
N LEU A 282 4.50 4.64 -18.75
CA LEU A 282 3.50 4.43 -19.78
C LEU A 282 2.19 4.00 -19.12
N VAL A 283 1.09 4.55 -19.63
CA VAL A 283 -0.28 4.26 -19.20
C VAL A 283 -0.96 3.51 -20.35
N THR A 284 -1.63 2.43 -20.00
CA THR A 284 -2.35 1.57 -20.94
C THR A 284 -3.67 2.19 -21.41
N HIS A 285 -4.34 1.59 -22.40
CA HIS A 285 -5.65 2.09 -22.82
C HIS A 285 -6.69 1.87 -21.71
N ASP A 286 -6.71 0.69 -21.06
CA ASP A 286 -7.61 0.45 -19.93
C ASP A 286 -7.25 1.37 -18.74
N GLY A 287 -5.95 1.61 -18.49
CA GLY A 287 -5.49 2.56 -17.47
C GLY A 287 -5.94 4.01 -17.74
N ALA A 288 -5.89 4.46 -18.99
CA ALA A 288 -6.37 5.76 -19.40
C ALA A 288 -7.89 5.90 -19.30
N ILE A 289 -8.64 4.88 -19.74
CA ILE A 289 -10.11 4.81 -19.61
C ILE A 289 -10.50 4.92 -18.14
N ALA A 290 -9.91 4.09 -17.26
CA ALA A 290 -10.20 4.09 -15.84
C ALA A 290 -9.86 5.44 -15.17
N SER A 291 -8.75 6.06 -15.56
CA SER A 291 -8.34 7.38 -15.05
C SER A 291 -9.29 8.49 -15.49
N LEU A 292 -9.76 8.47 -16.73
CA LEU A 292 -10.73 9.42 -17.24
C LEU A 292 -12.10 9.27 -16.58
N LEU A 293 -12.56 8.03 -16.34
CA LEU A 293 -13.80 7.77 -15.61
C LEU A 293 -13.74 8.30 -14.17
N SER A 294 -12.60 8.12 -13.49
CA SER A 294 -12.33 8.70 -12.16
C SER A 294 -12.39 10.24 -12.19
N CYS A 295 -11.78 10.87 -13.21
CA CYS A 295 -11.87 12.32 -13.41
C CYS A 295 -13.30 12.80 -13.69
N ALA A 296 -14.07 12.06 -14.49
CA ALA A 296 -15.45 12.40 -14.80
C ALA A 296 -16.32 12.41 -13.54
N GLU A 297 -16.14 11.42 -12.66
CA GLU A 297 -16.86 11.37 -11.39
C GLU A 297 -16.51 12.54 -10.48
N ALA A 298 -15.21 12.83 -10.31
CA ALA A 298 -14.75 13.99 -9.57
C ALA A 298 -15.35 15.31 -10.10
N LEU A 299 -15.40 15.48 -11.43
CA LEU A 299 -15.98 16.67 -12.06
C LEU A 299 -17.51 16.74 -11.93
N ARG A 300 -18.22 15.60 -11.93
CA ARG A 300 -19.68 15.59 -11.66
C ARG A 300 -20.00 16.06 -10.26
N ARG A 301 -19.20 15.64 -9.27
CA ARG A 301 -19.33 16.11 -7.88
C ARG A 301 -18.96 17.57 -7.75
N ALA A 302 -17.85 18.00 -8.37
CA ALA A 302 -17.45 19.40 -8.41
C ALA A 302 -18.52 20.28 -9.07
N LYS A 303 -19.24 19.80 -10.09
CA LYS A 303 -20.35 20.54 -10.72
C LYS A 303 -21.48 20.87 -9.75
N ALA A 304 -21.71 20.06 -8.72
CA ALA A 304 -22.74 20.33 -7.73
C ALA A 304 -22.35 21.42 -6.73
N THR A 305 -21.04 21.64 -6.51
CA THR A 305 -20.53 22.41 -5.37
C THR A 305 -19.59 23.57 -5.74
N LEU A 306 -18.99 23.55 -6.93
CA LEU A 306 -17.95 24.50 -7.35
C LEU A 306 -18.25 25.09 -8.74
N PRO A 307 -17.99 26.39 -8.95
CA PRO A 307 -18.14 27.02 -10.26
C PRO A 307 -17.03 26.58 -11.23
N GLY A 308 -17.37 26.38 -12.50
CA GLY A 308 -16.39 26.16 -13.56
C GLY A 308 -16.96 25.50 -14.82
N PRO A 309 -16.15 25.33 -15.89
CA PRO A 309 -16.60 24.80 -17.17
C PRO A 309 -16.69 23.26 -17.17
N TRP A 310 -17.25 22.67 -16.11
CA TRP A 310 -17.21 21.22 -15.89
C TRP A 310 -17.99 20.42 -16.92
N GLU A 311 -19.07 20.98 -17.47
CA GLU A 311 -19.81 20.36 -18.58
C GLU A 311 -18.93 20.19 -19.82
N SER A 312 -18.15 21.21 -20.19
CA SER A 312 -17.21 21.14 -21.30
C SER A 312 -16.08 20.14 -21.05
N CYS A 313 -15.57 20.07 -19.81
CA CYS A 313 -14.58 19.07 -19.44
C CYS A 313 -15.14 17.64 -19.52
N LEU A 314 -16.38 17.42 -19.06
CA LEU A 314 -17.06 16.13 -19.15
C LEU A 314 -17.29 15.71 -20.61
N ALA A 315 -17.71 16.64 -21.48
CA ALA A 315 -17.85 16.38 -22.91
C ALA A 315 -16.49 16.05 -23.58
N TRP A 316 -15.41 16.73 -23.16
CA TRP A 316 -14.07 16.39 -23.62
C TRP A 316 -13.65 14.98 -23.19
N ILE A 317 -13.92 14.59 -21.93
CA ILE A 317 -13.65 13.24 -21.44
C ILE A 317 -14.39 12.20 -22.27
N ASP A 318 -15.70 12.40 -22.48
CA ASP A 318 -16.56 11.49 -23.24
C ASP A 318 -16.00 11.25 -24.66
N HIS A 319 -15.67 12.33 -25.37
CA HIS A 319 -15.07 12.23 -26.70
C HIS A 319 -13.69 11.54 -26.70
N ARG A 320 -12.89 11.66 -25.64
CA ARG A 320 -11.63 10.92 -25.49
C ARG A 320 -11.87 9.44 -25.19
N LEU A 321 -12.87 9.11 -24.38
CA LEU A 321 -13.25 7.72 -24.09
C LEU A 321 -13.68 7.00 -25.37
N GLU A 322 -14.49 7.62 -26.22
CA GLU A 322 -14.88 7.05 -27.52
C GLU A 322 -13.65 6.67 -28.38
N GLY A 323 -12.66 7.56 -28.45
CA GLY A 323 -11.42 7.31 -29.19
C GLY A 323 -10.59 6.18 -28.57
N LEU A 324 -10.48 6.15 -27.23
CA LEU A 324 -9.75 5.11 -26.52
C LEU A 324 -10.38 3.73 -26.73
N TRP A 325 -11.71 3.61 -26.67
CA TRP A 325 -12.40 2.34 -26.90
C TRP A 325 -12.17 1.80 -28.32
N LYS A 326 -12.18 2.68 -29.33
CA LYS A 326 -11.89 2.29 -30.72
C LYS A 326 -10.48 1.71 -30.90
N VAL A 327 -9.47 2.35 -30.30
CA VAL A 327 -8.07 1.89 -30.40
C VAL A 327 -7.81 0.68 -29.50
N ARG A 328 -8.44 0.60 -28.33
CA ARG A 328 -8.37 -0.54 -27.41
C ARG A 328 -8.90 -1.81 -28.08
N GLY A 329 -10.00 -1.70 -28.83
CA GLY A 329 -10.58 -2.79 -29.61
C GLY A 329 -11.10 -3.97 -28.78
N PRO A 330 -11.57 -5.05 -29.45
CA PRO A 330 -12.15 -6.21 -28.76
C PRO A 330 -11.11 -7.11 -28.06
N TYR A 331 -9.85 -7.10 -28.50
CA TYR A 331 -8.81 -8.04 -28.04
C TYR A 331 -7.47 -7.37 -27.70
N PRO A 332 -7.40 -6.46 -26.69
CA PRO A 332 -6.17 -5.75 -26.33
C PRO A 332 -5.07 -6.69 -25.80
N GLY A 333 -5.44 -7.87 -25.30
CA GLY A 333 -4.54 -8.88 -24.77
C GLY A 333 -3.96 -9.83 -25.82
N LEU A 334 -4.24 -9.62 -27.11
CA LEU A 334 -3.80 -10.55 -28.17
C LEU A 334 -2.31 -10.83 -28.12
N GLY A 335 -1.47 -9.82 -27.90
CA GLY A 335 -0.03 -9.99 -27.79
C GLY A 335 0.39 -10.90 -26.63
N ALA A 336 -0.20 -10.68 -25.45
CA ALA A 336 0.05 -11.49 -24.26
C ALA A 336 -0.48 -12.92 -24.42
N ALA A 337 -1.64 -13.10 -25.06
CA ALA A 337 -2.19 -14.41 -25.37
C ALA A 337 -1.29 -15.18 -26.35
N LEU A 338 -0.81 -14.56 -27.43
CA LEU A 338 0.12 -15.20 -28.37
C LEU A 338 1.46 -15.56 -27.71
N ALA A 339 1.96 -14.71 -26.80
CA ALA A 339 3.13 -15.04 -26.00
C ALA A 339 2.88 -16.24 -25.07
N ALA A 340 1.74 -16.28 -24.39
CA ALA A 340 1.32 -17.42 -23.57
C ALA A 340 1.12 -18.70 -24.39
N PHE A 341 0.72 -18.58 -25.66
CA PHE A 341 0.66 -19.70 -26.61
C PHE A 341 2.05 -20.27 -26.91
N GLY A 342 3.09 -19.43 -26.90
CA GLY A 342 4.49 -19.82 -27.08
C GLY A 342 5.28 -18.99 -28.09
N LEU A 343 4.73 -17.88 -28.61
CA LEU A 343 5.44 -17.03 -29.57
C LEU A 343 6.31 -15.98 -28.85
N GLU A 344 7.61 -15.93 -29.12
CA GLU A 344 8.53 -15.01 -28.42
C GLU A 344 8.20 -13.55 -28.76
N LEU A 345 7.85 -13.29 -30.01
CA LEU A 345 7.50 -11.97 -30.54
C LEU A 345 5.98 -11.74 -30.62
N GLY A 346 5.20 -12.44 -29.79
CA GLY A 346 3.72 -12.38 -29.79
C GLY A 346 3.13 -10.96 -29.80
N THR A 347 3.71 -10.02 -29.04
CA THR A 347 3.29 -8.61 -29.03
C THR A 347 3.45 -7.93 -30.39
N PHE A 348 4.58 -8.14 -31.08
CA PHE A 348 4.84 -7.54 -32.39
C PHE A 348 4.00 -8.18 -33.49
N ILE A 349 3.75 -9.49 -33.40
CA ILE A 349 2.85 -10.20 -34.29
C ILE A 349 1.42 -9.65 -34.13
N ALA A 350 0.94 -9.52 -32.88
CA ALA A 350 -0.37 -8.93 -32.60
C ALA A 350 -0.50 -7.50 -33.14
N GLN A 351 0.54 -6.68 -32.99
CA GLN A 351 0.57 -5.33 -33.56
C GLN A 351 0.48 -5.36 -35.10
N SER A 352 1.27 -6.22 -35.76
CA SER A 352 1.23 -6.33 -37.22
C SER A 352 -0.13 -6.83 -37.73
N ILE A 353 -0.81 -7.67 -36.96
CA ILE A 353 -2.18 -8.12 -37.22
C ILE A 353 -3.18 -6.96 -37.04
N ALA A 354 -3.11 -6.24 -35.92
CA ALA A 354 -3.99 -5.12 -35.62
C ALA A 354 -3.91 -4.02 -36.69
N GLU A 355 -2.71 -3.69 -37.17
CA GLU A 355 -2.51 -2.71 -38.25
C GLU A 355 -3.19 -3.09 -39.58
N ARG A 356 -3.38 -4.39 -39.85
CA ARG A 356 -4.05 -4.89 -41.06
C ARG A 356 -5.55 -5.06 -40.87
N VAL A 357 -5.97 -5.37 -39.65
CA VAL A 357 -7.38 -5.58 -39.28
C VAL A 357 -8.10 -4.24 -39.14
N GLY A 358 -7.41 -3.22 -38.64
CA GLY A 358 -7.96 -1.89 -38.38
C GLY A 358 -8.72 -1.81 -37.05
N ASP A 359 -9.21 -0.61 -36.75
CA ASP A 359 -9.91 -0.31 -35.50
C ASP A 359 -11.17 -1.19 -35.35
N ASN A 360 -11.40 -1.71 -34.14
CA ASN A 360 -12.52 -2.57 -33.80
C ASN A 360 -12.69 -3.85 -34.65
N GLY A 361 -11.71 -4.28 -35.45
CA GLY A 361 -11.84 -5.53 -36.22
C GLY A 361 -11.52 -6.79 -35.40
N ASP A 362 -12.06 -7.94 -35.83
CA ASP A 362 -11.73 -9.25 -35.26
C ASP A 362 -10.37 -9.74 -35.83
N PRO A 363 -9.33 -9.92 -35.00
CA PRO A 363 -8.03 -10.38 -35.44
C PRO A 363 -7.99 -11.89 -35.71
N TRP A 364 -8.90 -12.69 -35.17
CA TRP A 364 -8.78 -14.15 -35.17
C TRP A 364 -8.77 -14.79 -36.58
N PRO A 365 -9.58 -14.34 -37.56
CA PRO A 365 -9.49 -14.82 -38.92
C PRO A 365 -8.10 -14.58 -39.56
N LEU A 366 -7.43 -13.48 -39.21
CA LEU A 366 -6.07 -13.21 -39.67
C LEU A 366 -5.03 -14.02 -38.88
N VAL A 367 -5.22 -14.21 -37.57
CA VAL A 367 -4.39 -15.10 -36.75
C VAL A 367 -4.37 -16.52 -37.34
N ASP A 368 -5.54 -17.06 -37.71
CA ASP A 368 -5.65 -18.37 -38.36
C ASP A 368 -4.84 -18.45 -39.66
N ARG A 369 -4.90 -17.40 -40.49
CA ARG A 369 -4.09 -17.33 -41.72
C ARG A 369 -2.60 -17.20 -41.42
N VAL A 370 -2.22 -16.41 -40.41
CA VAL A 370 -0.83 -16.22 -39.99
C VAL A 370 -0.19 -17.53 -39.53
N PHE A 371 -0.90 -18.39 -38.78
CA PHE A 371 -0.37 -19.70 -38.38
C PHE A 371 -0.29 -20.71 -39.54
N ASN A 372 -1.10 -20.54 -40.59
CA ASN A 372 -1.09 -21.44 -41.75
C ASN A 372 -0.06 -21.02 -42.82
N ASP A 373 0.15 -19.72 -43.02
CA ASP A 373 1.19 -19.17 -43.90
C ASP A 373 1.80 -17.87 -43.32
N PRO A 374 2.76 -17.99 -42.38
CA PRO A 374 3.38 -16.82 -41.74
C PRO A 374 4.04 -15.87 -42.74
N LYS A 375 4.65 -16.40 -43.81
CA LYS A 375 5.43 -15.61 -44.77
C LYS A 375 4.56 -14.75 -45.67
N ALA A 376 3.34 -15.19 -45.97
CA ALA A 376 2.38 -14.39 -46.74
C ALA A 376 1.77 -13.26 -45.91
N HIS A 377 1.67 -13.44 -44.59
CA HIS A 377 0.88 -12.55 -43.73
C HIS A 377 1.68 -11.73 -42.72
N LEU A 378 2.98 -11.99 -42.54
CA LEU A 378 3.84 -11.22 -41.66
C LEU A 378 5.12 -10.73 -42.37
N PRO A 379 5.72 -9.62 -41.90
CA PRO A 379 7.08 -9.25 -42.31
C PRO A 379 8.08 -10.37 -42.04
N SER A 380 9.11 -10.52 -42.88
CA SER A 380 10.06 -11.65 -42.82
C SER A 380 10.72 -11.84 -41.44
N HIS A 381 10.95 -10.76 -40.69
CA HIS A 381 11.55 -10.83 -39.36
C HIS A 381 10.60 -11.34 -38.27
N LEU A 382 9.28 -11.22 -38.44
CA LEU A 382 8.27 -11.77 -37.53
C LEU A 382 7.80 -13.16 -37.97
N ALA A 383 7.76 -13.41 -39.29
CA ALA A 383 7.38 -14.72 -39.82
C ALA A 383 8.31 -15.86 -39.36
N GLY A 384 9.57 -15.55 -39.03
CA GLY A 384 10.53 -16.51 -38.51
C GLY A 384 10.26 -16.99 -37.08
N ASP A 385 9.46 -16.24 -36.30
CA ASP A 385 9.06 -16.58 -34.93
C ASP A 385 8.04 -17.73 -34.90
N ILE A 386 7.31 -17.95 -36.00
CA ILE A 386 6.33 -19.03 -36.12
C ILE A 386 6.97 -20.24 -36.80
N GLY A 387 7.34 -21.23 -36.00
CA GLY A 387 7.90 -22.49 -36.48
C GLY A 387 6.84 -23.44 -37.07
N LYS A 388 7.32 -24.50 -37.74
CA LYS A 388 6.46 -25.60 -38.22
C LYS A 388 5.73 -26.30 -37.07
N THR A 389 6.39 -26.42 -35.91
CA THR A 389 5.82 -27.04 -34.72
C THR A 389 4.69 -26.18 -34.14
N ASP A 390 4.84 -24.85 -34.11
CA ASP A 390 3.81 -23.92 -33.62
C ASP A 390 2.58 -23.94 -34.53
N SER A 391 2.80 -23.98 -35.84
CA SER A 391 1.74 -24.13 -36.84
C SER A 391 0.99 -25.47 -36.66
N ALA A 392 1.72 -26.57 -36.43
CA ALA A 392 1.11 -27.87 -36.16
C ALA A 392 0.37 -27.92 -34.82
N LYS A 393 0.87 -27.22 -33.78
CA LYS A 393 0.22 -27.06 -32.49
C LYS A 393 -1.09 -26.27 -32.63
N TRP A 394 -1.09 -25.17 -33.37
CA TRP A 394 -2.28 -24.36 -33.65
C TRP A 394 -3.39 -25.19 -34.30
N ASN A 395 -3.03 -25.98 -35.31
CA ASN A 395 -3.96 -26.80 -36.09
C ASN A 395 -4.51 -28.02 -35.33
N ARG A 396 -3.85 -28.45 -34.25
CA ARG A 396 -4.29 -29.56 -33.38
C ARG A 396 -4.89 -29.11 -32.06
N LEU A 397 -5.02 -27.79 -31.85
CA LEU A 397 -5.50 -27.24 -30.59
C LEU A 397 -6.99 -27.60 -30.41
N PRO A 398 -7.40 -28.21 -29.29
CA PRO A 398 -8.81 -28.46 -29.01
C PRO A 398 -9.63 -27.17 -29.00
N ASP A 399 -10.92 -27.24 -29.37
CA ASP A 399 -11.79 -26.07 -29.46
C ASP A 399 -11.92 -25.32 -28.13
N GLU A 400 -12.07 -26.06 -27.02
CA GLU A 400 -12.10 -25.48 -25.67
C GLU A 400 -10.82 -24.69 -25.36
N ARG A 401 -9.67 -25.26 -25.70
CA ARG A 401 -8.37 -24.64 -25.48
C ARG A 401 -8.18 -23.39 -26.34
N ARG A 402 -8.66 -23.43 -27.58
CA ARG A 402 -8.68 -22.28 -28.48
C ARG A 402 -9.62 -21.19 -27.94
N ALA A 403 -10.80 -21.56 -27.45
CA ALA A 403 -11.75 -20.63 -26.85
C ALA A 403 -11.14 -19.92 -25.64
N LEU A 404 -10.42 -20.63 -24.77
CA LEU A 404 -9.72 -20.01 -23.64
C LEU A 404 -8.68 -18.98 -24.14
N LEU A 405 -7.89 -19.31 -25.16
CA LEU A 405 -6.92 -18.36 -25.71
C LEU A 405 -7.60 -17.10 -26.26
N LYS A 406 -8.74 -17.27 -26.96
CA LYS A 406 -9.57 -16.15 -27.43
C LYS A 406 -10.08 -15.31 -26.27
N LEU A 407 -10.59 -15.94 -25.21
CA LEU A 407 -11.05 -15.25 -24.01
C LEU A 407 -9.92 -14.46 -23.34
N VAL A 408 -8.76 -15.08 -23.12
CA VAL A 408 -7.57 -14.44 -22.52
C VAL A 408 -7.16 -13.19 -23.32
N SER A 409 -7.26 -13.22 -24.65
CA SER A 409 -6.92 -12.06 -25.49
C SER A 409 -7.87 -10.87 -25.34
N ARG A 410 -9.07 -11.03 -24.75
CA ARG A 410 -10.00 -9.93 -24.49
C ARG A 410 -9.59 -9.04 -23.33
N PHE A 411 -8.67 -9.51 -22.50
CA PHE A 411 -8.21 -8.84 -21.28
C PHE A 411 -6.85 -8.18 -21.48
N GLU A 412 -6.67 -6.95 -21.03
CA GLU A 412 -5.35 -6.29 -21.04
C GLU A 412 -4.47 -6.83 -19.90
N LEU A 413 -3.86 -8.00 -20.16
CA LEU A 413 -2.99 -8.75 -19.26
C LEU A 413 -1.51 -8.56 -19.59
N SER A 414 -0.66 -8.70 -18.58
CA SER A 414 0.79 -8.88 -18.81
C SER A 414 1.09 -10.25 -19.43
N ARG A 415 2.30 -10.41 -20.00
CA ARG A 415 2.76 -11.72 -20.51
C ARG A 415 2.72 -12.79 -19.43
N GLU A 416 3.17 -12.45 -18.21
CA GLU A 416 3.18 -13.37 -17.06
C GLU A 416 1.77 -13.73 -16.58
N GLN A 417 0.84 -12.77 -16.54
CA GLN A 417 -0.56 -13.04 -16.20
C GLN A 417 -1.20 -13.96 -17.25
N ALA A 418 -1.06 -13.64 -18.54
CA ALA A 418 -1.61 -14.46 -19.62
C ALA A 418 -1.02 -15.87 -19.62
N LYS A 419 0.30 -16.00 -19.42
CA LYS A 419 0.98 -17.28 -19.30
C LYS A 419 0.48 -18.07 -18.09
N ARG A 420 0.37 -17.42 -16.93
CA ARG A 420 -0.13 -18.03 -15.69
C ARG A 420 -1.51 -18.62 -15.88
N VAL A 421 -2.44 -17.91 -16.54
CA VAL A 421 -3.83 -18.38 -16.69
C VAL A 421 -4.04 -19.33 -17.86
N TYR A 422 -3.27 -19.20 -18.93
CA TYR A 422 -3.38 -20.07 -20.09
C TYR A 422 -2.63 -21.38 -19.84
N VAL A 423 -1.34 -21.35 -19.49
CA VAL A 423 -0.52 -22.56 -19.32
C VAL A 423 -0.93 -23.31 -18.05
N GLU A 424 -1.46 -24.52 -18.20
CA GLU A 424 -2.05 -25.29 -17.09
C GLU A 424 -1.06 -25.56 -15.96
N GLN A 425 0.19 -25.90 -16.30
CA GLN A 425 1.24 -26.16 -15.31
C GLN A 425 1.59 -24.90 -14.51
N GLU A 426 1.54 -23.72 -15.13
CA GLU A 426 1.78 -22.44 -14.46
C GLU A 426 0.60 -22.06 -13.57
N ARG A 427 -0.65 -22.33 -13.99
CA ARG A 427 -1.84 -22.20 -13.12
C ARG A 427 -1.69 -23.05 -11.87
N GLN A 428 -1.39 -24.35 -12.04
CA GLN A 428 -1.25 -25.29 -10.93
C GLN A 428 -0.10 -24.88 -9.99
N ALA A 429 1.03 -24.43 -10.53
CA ALA A 429 2.15 -23.92 -9.75
C ALA A 429 1.80 -22.66 -8.94
N ALA A 430 0.90 -21.82 -9.47
CA ALA A 430 0.36 -20.66 -8.77
C ALA A 430 -0.77 -21.01 -7.77
N GLY A 431 -1.14 -22.28 -7.62
CA GLY A 431 -2.22 -22.72 -6.74
C GLY A 431 -3.63 -22.49 -7.28
N ILE A 432 -3.75 -22.27 -8.59
CA ILE A 432 -5.01 -22.04 -9.31
C ILE A 432 -5.49 -23.40 -9.86
N SER A 433 -6.63 -23.87 -9.38
CA SER A 433 -7.15 -25.23 -9.65
C SER A 433 -8.21 -25.27 -10.77
N GLU A 434 -8.56 -24.10 -11.29
CA GLU A 434 -9.60 -23.90 -12.29
C GLU A 434 -9.18 -24.47 -13.65
N THR A 435 -10.09 -25.27 -14.25
CA THR A 435 -9.92 -25.82 -15.59
C THR A 435 -10.30 -24.81 -16.66
N ASP A 436 -9.91 -25.07 -17.91
CA ASP A 436 -10.26 -24.22 -19.07
C ASP A 436 -11.79 -24.05 -19.16
N GLY A 437 -12.55 -25.14 -19.09
CA GLY A 437 -14.01 -25.12 -19.08
C GLY A 437 -14.63 -24.33 -17.92
N LYS A 438 -14.07 -24.40 -16.70
CA LYS A 438 -14.56 -23.59 -15.57
C LYS A 438 -14.34 -22.10 -15.81
N ILE A 439 -13.18 -21.71 -16.33
CA ILE A 439 -12.86 -20.32 -16.68
C ILE A 439 -13.76 -19.83 -17.82
N LEU A 440 -14.02 -20.67 -18.82
CA LEU A 440 -14.93 -20.33 -19.92
C LEU A 440 -16.37 -20.15 -19.42
N ALA A 441 -16.84 -20.99 -18.49
CA ALA A 441 -18.17 -20.85 -17.90
C ALA A 441 -18.30 -19.64 -16.96
N ASN A 442 -17.21 -19.26 -16.27
CA ASN A 442 -17.16 -18.07 -15.44
C ASN A 442 -15.80 -17.35 -15.59
N PRO A 443 -15.71 -16.32 -16.45
CA PRO A 443 -14.46 -15.59 -16.68
C PRO A 443 -13.97 -14.83 -15.44
N TYR A 444 -14.84 -14.49 -14.48
CA TYR A 444 -14.44 -13.81 -13.24
C TYR A 444 -13.61 -14.69 -12.30
N LEU A 445 -13.56 -16.00 -12.53
CA LEU A 445 -12.62 -16.87 -11.83
C LEU A 445 -11.14 -16.50 -12.10
N LEU A 446 -10.85 -15.78 -13.19
CA LEU A 446 -9.52 -15.22 -13.42
C LEU A 446 -9.12 -14.21 -12.33
N TYR A 447 -10.06 -13.36 -11.90
CA TYR A 447 -9.86 -12.48 -10.76
C TYR A 447 -9.81 -13.29 -9.46
N GLU A 448 -10.85 -14.09 -9.20
CA GLU A 448 -10.96 -14.81 -7.93
C GLU A 448 -9.74 -15.72 -7.67
N GLY A 449 -9.32 -16.51 -8.65
CA GLY A 449 -8.19 -17.43 -8.51
C GLY A 449 -6.83 -16.72 -8.38
N THR A 450 -6.69 -15.50 -8.88
CA THR A 450 -5.41 -14.77 -8.85
C THR A 450 -5.32 -13.69 -7.76
N ARG A 451 -6.44 -13.27 -7.15
CA ARG A 451 -6.50 -12.12 -6.21
C ARG A 451 -5.56 -12.21 -5.00
N LEU A 452 -5.16 -13.42 -4.61
CA LEU A 452 -4.26 -13.68 -3.48
C LEU A 452 -2.80 -13.91 -3.91
N THR A 453 -2.51 -13.88 -5.20
CA THR A 453 -1.15 -14.02 -5.74
C THR A 453 -0.39 -12.68 -5.70
N SER A 454 0.92 -12.69 -5.97
CA SER A 454 1.75 -11.47 -5.97
C SER A 454 1.48 -10.53 -7.14
N ASP A 455 0.83 -11.02 -8.20
CA ASP A 455 0.52 -10.28 -9.42
C ASP A 455 -0.91 -10.62 -9.86
N PRO A 456 -1.92 -10.13 -9.12
CA PRO A 456 -3.32 -10.50 -9.34
C PRO A 456 -3.89 -9.89 -10.63
N ILE A 457 -4.80 -10.61 -11.28
CA ILE A 457 -5.65 -10.06 -12.33
C ILE A 457 -6.80 -9.33 -11.63
N SER A 458 -6.93 -8.04 -11.90
CA SER A 458 -7.98 -7.20 -11.35
C SER A 458 -9.37 -7.59 -11.85
N VAL A 459 -10.39 -7.49 -10.97
CA VAL A 459 -11.80 -7.65 -11.34
C VAL A 459 -12.19 -6.68 -12.45
N TRP A 460 -11.61 -5.47 -12.46
CA TRP A 460 -11.87 -4.44 -13.46
C TRP A 460 -11.30 -4.79 -14.83
N THR A 461 -10.15 -5.47 -14.88
CA THR A 461 -9.57 -5.97 -16.14
C THR A 461 -10.46 -7.06 -16.74
N VAL A 462 -10.99 -7.96 -15.91
CA VAL A 462 -11.94 -8.98 -16.37
C VAL A 462 -13.26 -8.33 -16.81
N ASP A 463 -13.81 -7.42 -16.00
CA ASP A 463 -15.08 -6.75 -16.28
C ASP A 463 -15.05 -6.01 -17.62
N ARG A 464 -13.97 -5.27 -17.92
CA ARG A 464 -13.81 -4.56 -19.21
C ARG A 464 -13.69 -5.48 -20.43
N GLY A 465 -13.15 -6.70 -20.24
CA GLY A 465 -13.06 -7.67 -21.34
C GLY A 465 -14.36 -8.45 -21.58
N VAL A 466 -15.14 -8.65 -20.50
CA VAL A 466 -16.43 -9.35 -20.54
C VAL A 466 -17.57 -8.40 -20.95
N PHE A 467 -17.60 -7.21 -20.35
CA PHE A 467 -18.50 -6.11 -20.62
C PHE A 467 -17.73 -4.89 -21.15
N PRO A 468 -17.19 -4.93 -22.38
CA PRO A 468 -16.67 -3.74 -23.03
C PRO A 468 -17.81 -2.77 -23.38
N ASP A 469 -17.45 -1.61 -23.93
CA ASP A 469 -18.42 -0.67 -24.51
C ASP A 469 -19.44 -1.38 -25.43
N ALA A 470 -20.68 -0.88 -25.44
CA ALA A 470 -21.79 -1.51 -26.15
C ALA A 470 -21.48 -1.77 -27.63
N VAL A 471 -20.78 -0.85 -28.31
CA VAL A 471 -20.40 -1.02 -29.72
C VAL A 471 -19.51 -2.25 -29.91
N ILE A 472 -18.52 -2.44 -29.03
CA ILE A 472 -17.62 -3.59 -29.10
C ILE A 472 -18.36 -4.87 -28.73
N ARG A 473 -19.21 -4.82 -27.70
CA ARG A 473 -19.96 -5.99 -27.23
C ARG A 473 -20.93 -6.51 -28.28
N ASP A 474 -21.63 -5.61 -28.98
CA ASP A 474 -22.63 -5.96 -29.99
C ASP A 474 -21.96 -6.49 -31.28
N GLN A 475 -20.79 -5.95 -31.65
CA GLN A 475 -20.03 -6.41 -32.82
C GLN A 475 -19.24 -7.70 -32.57
N HIS A 476 -18.75 -7.90 -31.34
CA HIS A 476 -17.89 -9.02 -30.95
C HIS A 476 -18.42 -9.73 -29.69
N PRO A 477 -19.63 -10.32 -29.77
CA PRO A 477 -20.26 -10.95 -28.62
C PRO A 477 -19.46 -12.16 -28.14
N LEU A 478 -19.50 -12.40 -26.83
CA LEU A 478 -18.99 -13.63 -26.25
C LEU A 478 -19.91 -14.79 -26.64
N SER A 479 -19.32 -15.95 -26.95
CA SER A 479 -20.08 -17.18 -27.19
C SER A 479 -20.38 -17.90 -25.88
N GLU A 480 -21.45 -18.68 -25.85
CA GLU A 480 -21.71 -19.64 -24.78
C GLU A 480 -20.51 -20.60 -24.58
N PRO A 481 -20.16 -20.98 -23.33
CA PRO A 481 -20.82 -20.64 -22.05
C PRO A 481 -20.35 -19.32 -21.42
N THR A 482 -19.47 -18.58 -22.11
CA THR A 482 -18.84 -17.35 -21.59
C THR A 482 -19.73 -16.12 -21.74
N ALA A 483 -20.78 -16.18 -22.54
CA ALA A 483 -21.73 -15.09 -22.68
C ALA A 483 -22.39 -14.76 -21.34
N LEU A 484 -22.53 -13.47 -21.03
CA LEU A 484 -23.30 -12.96 -19.89
C LEU A 484 -24.56 -12.27 -20.40
N ASP A 485 -25.64 -12.40 -19.64
CA ASP A 485 -26.95 -11.84 -19.96
C ASP A 485 -26.97 -10.31 -19.73
N THR A 486 -26.98 -9.90 -18.46
CA THR A 486 -27.21 -8.53 -18.02
C THR A 486 -26.10 -8.03 -17.11
N GLY A 487 -26.09 -6.73 -16.83
CA GLY A 487 -25.15 -6.13 -15.88
C GLY A 487 -25.26 -6.71 -14.46
N THR A 488 -26.33 -7.43 -14.17
CA THR A 488 -26.65 -8.11 -12.90
C THR A 488 -26.50 -9.63 -12.97
N ASP A 489 -25.82 -10.17 -14.00
CA ASP A 489 -25.49 -11.60 -14.10
C ASP A 489 -24.86 -12.10 -12.79
N ALA A 490 -25.35 -13.24 -12.28
CA ALA A 490 -24.95 -13.80 -10.99
C ALA A 490 -23.43 -13.95 -10.84
N ARG A 491 -22.73 -14.32 -11.92
CA ARG A 491 -21.26 -14.50 -11.92
C ARG A 491 -20.54 -13.17 -11.68
N ARG A 492 -21.03 -12.09 -12.30
CA ARG A 492 -20.52 -10.73 -12.10
C ARG A 492 -20.84 -10.25 -10.69
N VAL A 493 -22.09 -10.43 -10.21
CA VAL A 493 -22.49 -10.05 -8.85
C VAL A 493 -21.61 -10.74 -7.81
N ARG A 494 -21.38 -12.07 -7.93
CA ARG A 494 -20.44 -12.82 -7.08
C ARG A 494 -19.06 -12.18 -7.05
N ALA A 495 -18.46 -11.91 -8.20
CA ALA A 495 -17.11 -11.36 -8.28
C ALA A 495 -17.01 -9.95 -7.67
N LEU A 496 -18.02 -9.11 -7.88
CA LEU A 496 -18.11 -7.78 -7.28
C LEU A 496 -18.36 -7.85 -5.77
N SER A 497 -19.16 -8.81 -5.29
CA SER A 497 -19.30 -9.08 -3.85
C SER A 497 -17.95 -9.49 -3.22
N VAL A 498 -17.18 -10.36 -3.88
CA VAL A 498 -15.82 -10.72 -3.43
C VAL A 498 -14.94 -9.46 -3.37
N ALA A 499 -14.97 -8.61 -4.40
CA ALA A 499 -14.17 -7.38 -4.43
C ALA A 499 -14.53 -6.41 -3.28
N VAL A 500 -15.82 -6.20 -3.01
CA VAL A 500 -16.28 -5.36 -1.89
C VAL A 500 -15.88 -5.95 -0.54
N LEU A 501 -15.98 -7.27 -0.38
CA LEU A 501 -15.57 -7.95 0.86
C LEU A 501 -14.04 -7.92 1.07
N GLU A 502 -13.24 -8.02 0.01
CA GLU A 502 -11.77 -7.88 0.10
C GLU A 502 -11.35 -6.45 0.49
N ASP A 503 -12.07 -5.43 0.01
CA ASP A 503 -11.88 -4.04 0.43
C ASP A 503 -12.25 -3.85 1.92
N ALA A 504 -13.42 -4.36 2.33
CA ALA A 504 -13.84 -4.35 3.73
C ALA A 504 -12.84 -5.08 4.65
N ALA A 505 -12.28 -6.21 4.21
CA ALA A 505 -11.25 -6.95 4.93
C ALA A 505 -9.94 -6.19 5.06
N SER A 506 -9.56 -5.43 4.04
CA SER A 506 -8.38 -4.56 4.07
C SER A 506 -8.57 -3.40 5.06
N SER A 507 -9.80 -2.94 5.24
CA SER A 507 -10.20 -1.95 6.28
C SER A 507 -10.52 -2.58 7.64
N GLY A 508 -10.31 -3.89 7.83
CA GLY A 508 -10.40 -4.56 9.13
C GLY A 508 -11.65 -5.42 9.38
N SER A 509 -12.63 -5.41 8.48
CA SER A 509 -13.88 -6.17 8.65
C SER A 509 -13.75 -7.61 8.17
N THR A 510 -14.04 -8.61 9.01
CA THR A 510 -14.04 -10.04 8.59
C THR A 510 -15.43 -10.56 8.23
N MET A 511 -16.45 -9.73 8.45
CA MET A 511 -17.84 -9.93 8.07
C MET A 511 -18.42 -8.55 7.71
N PHE A 512 -19.30 -8.51 6.71
CA PHE A 512 -19.92 -7.26 6.26
C PHE A 512 -21.43 -7.43 6.09
N PRO A 513 -22.26 -6.45 6.51
CA PRO A 513 -23.71 -6.52 6.31
C PRO A 513 -24.09 -6.64 4.84
N GLN A 514 -25.09 -7.45 4.53
CA GLN A 514 -25.51 -7.70 3.14
C GLN A 514 -25.94 -6.43 2.40
N ASP A 515 -26.69 -5.54 3.07
CA ASP A 515 -27.11 -4.25 2.52
C ASP A 515 -25.91 -3.37 2.16
N GLN A 516 -24.86 -3.39 2.98
CA GLN A 516 -23.62 -2.66 2.71
C GLN A 516 -22.84 -3.28 1.54
N VAL A 517 -22.87 -4.60 1.35
CA VAL A 517 -22.32 -5.23 0.14
C VAL A 517 -23.07 -4.75 -1.11
N ILE A 518 -24.40 -4.73 -1.07
CA ILE A 518 -25.25 -4.25 -2.17
C ILE A 518 -24.92 -2.79 -2.50
N LEU A 519 -24.91 -1.92 -1.50
CA LEU A 519 -24.57 -0.51 -1.68
C LEU A 519 -23.14 -0.32 -2.17
N GLY A 520 -22.20 -1.13 -1.69
CA GLY A 520 -20.82 -1.15 -2.14
C GLY A 520 -20.72 -1.45 -3.64
N ILE A 521 -21.43 -2.47 -4.14
CA ILE A 521 -21.47 -2.83 -5.56
C ILE A 521 -22.09 -1.69 -6.39
N ARG A 522 -23.21 -1.13 -5.94
CA ARG A 522 -23.93 -0.05 -6.64
C ARG A 522 -23.12 1.25 -6.74
N ARG A 523 -22.17 1.46 -5.82
CA ARG A 523 -21.26 2.62 -5.81
C ARG A 523 -20.05 2.46 -6.73
N LEU A 524 -19.82 1.27 -7.28
CA LEU A 524 -18.69 1.02 -8.18
C LEU A 524 -18.90 1.73 -9.53
N THR A 525 -17.85 2.39 -10.01
CA THR A 525 -17.84 3.06 -11.32
C THR A 525 -17.55 2.06 -12.45
N ILE A 526 -18.55 1.24 -12.76
CA ILE A 526 -18.55 0.23 -13.85
C ILE A 526 -19.61 0.51 -14.92
N HIS A 527 -19.31 0.10 -16.15
CA HIS A 527 -20.23 0.20 -17.28
C HIS A 527 -20.38 -1.17 -17.95
N PRO A 528 -21.61 -1.70 -18.10
CA PRO A 528 -22.87 -1.15 -17.58
C PRO A 528 -22.90 -1.20 -16.03
N PRO A 529 -23.66 -0.30 -15.38
CA PRO A 529 -23.85 -0.35 -13.93
C PRO A 529 -24.36 -1.71 -13.45
N CYS A 530 -23.97 -2.13 -12.25
CA CYS A 530 -24.52 -3.32 -11.60
C CYS A 530 -25.56 -2.89 -10.56
N GLU A 531 -26.81 -2.77 -11.02
CA GLU A 531 -27.97 -2.36 -10.21
C GLU A 531 -28.51 -3.54 -9.38
N VAL A 532 -27.63 -4.20 -8.62
CA VAL A 532 -28.02 -5.31 -7.75
C VAL A 532 -28.92 -4.81 -6.62
N ASP A 533 -29.89 -5.64 -6.22
CA ASP A 533 -30.74 -5.47 -5.04
C ASP A 533 -30.72 -6.77 -4.20
N THR A 534 -31.55 -6.81 -3.16
CA THR A 534 -31.64 -7.98 -2.26
C THR A 534 -32.07 -9.24 -3.00
N ASP A 535 -33.02 -9.14 -3.93
CA ASP A 535 -33.60 -10.29 -4.62
C ASP A 535 -32.60 -10.85 -5.64
N LEU A 536 -31.94 -9.99 -6.41
CA LEU A 536 -30.87 -10.37 -7.34
C LEU A 536 -29.65 -10.94 -6.62
N LEU A 537 -29.27 -10.37 -5.48
CA LEU A 537 -28.19 -10.94 -4.66
C LEU A 537 -28.57 -12.33 -4.17
N SER A 538 -29.84 -12.55 -3.78
CA SER A 538 -30.32 -13.88 -3.38
C SER A 538 -30.17 -14.91 -4.49
N VAL A 539 -30.39 -14.53 -5.76
CA VAL A 539 -30.13 -15.41 -6.91
C VAL A 539 -28.63 -15.69 -7.06
N ALA A 540 -27.79 -14.66 -6.90
CA ALA A 540 -26.33 -14.83 -7.00
C ALA A 540 -25.75 -15.73 -5.90
N LYS A 541 -26.40 -15.80 -4.72
CA LYS A 541 -25.97 -16.66 -3.61
C LYS A 541 -25.91 -18.15 -3.96
N ASP A 542 -26.69 -18.62 -4.94
CA ASP A 542 -26.66 -20.02 -5.39
C ASP A 542 -25.27 -20.47 -5.86
N ILE A 543 -24.46 -19.51 -6.33
CA ILE A 543 -23.09 -19.76 -6.75
C ILE A 543 -22.07 -19.18 -5.77
N PHE A 544 -22.44 -18.76 -4.55
CA PHE A 544 -21.47 -18.19 -3.61
C PHE A 544 -20.58 -19.24 -2.95
N GLU A 545 -21.01 -20.51 -2.95
CA GLU A 545 -20.45 -21.56 -2.12
C GLU A 545 -18.92 -21.49 -2.08
N ASP A 546 -18.20 -21.52 -3.20
CA ASP A 546 -16.72 -21.57 -3.16
C ASP A 546 -16.00 -20.29 -2.69
N ALA A 547 -16.67 -19.14 -2.56
CA ALA A 547 -16.01 -17.86 -2.30
C ALA A 547 -16.56 -17.06 -1.11
N ILE A 548 -17.86 -17.16 -0.84
CA ILE A 548 -18.56 -16.34 0.15
C ILE A 548 -19.41 -17.25 1.05
N VAL A 549 -19.36 -16.98 2.35
CA VAL A 549 -20.17 -17.67 3.37
C VAL A 549 -21.12 -16.66 3.98
N GLU A 550 -22.38 -17.05 4.15
CA GLU A 550 -23.38 -16.26 4.86
C GLU A 550 -23.41 -16.63 6.34
N ALA A 551 -23.46 -15.62 7.21
CA ALA A 551 -23.54 -15.78 8.66
C ALA A 551 -24.46 -14.71 9.26
N PRO A 552 -25.23 -15.03 10.31
CA PRO A 552 -26.09 -14.04 10.96
C PRO A 552 -25.28 -13.02 11.76
N LEU A 553 -25.67 -11.76 11.68
CA LEU A 553 -25.22 -10.69 12.58
C LEU A 553 -25.89 -10.83 13.97
N ALA A 554 -25.48 -9.99 14.92
CA ALA A 554 -25.99 -10.04 16.30
C ALA A 554 -27.51 -9.80 16.42
N ASP A 555 -28.09 -9.04 15.48
CA ASP A 555 -29.52 -8.78 15.35
C ASP A 555 -30.24 -9.81 14.46
N ASN A 556 -29.54 -10.85 14.02
CA ASN A 556 -29.95 -11.87 13.04
C ASN A 556 -30.11 -11.36 11.60
N ALA A 557 -29.67 -10.14 11.27
CA ALA A 557 -29.58 -9.70 9.88
C ALA A 557 -28.52 -10.50 9.11
N PRO A 558 -28.63 -10.66 7.78
CA PRO A 558 -27.66 -11.43 7.00
C PRO A 558 -26.33 -10.68 6.86
N GLY A 559 -25.24 -11.34 7.24
CA GLY A 559 -23.87 -10.92 7.01
C GLY A 559 -23.16 -11.83 6.01
N LEU A 560 -22.22 -11.28 5.25
CA LEU A 560 -21.42 -12.01 4.27
C LEU A 560 -19.94 -11.99 4.69
N GLN A 561 -19.27 -13.13 4.50
CA GLN A 561 -17.86 -13.32 4.79
C GLN A 561 -17.15 -13.91 3.59
N LEU A 562 -15.88 -13.55 3.37
CA LEU A 562 -15.03 -14.33 2.48
C LEU A 562 -14.83 -15.71 3.09
N ARG A 563 -14.99 -16.79 2.30
CA ARG A 563 -14.83 -18.18 2.77
C ARG A 563 -13.52 -18.39 3.53
N ARG A 564 -12.41 -17.86 3.00
CA ARG A 564 -11.09 -17.95 3.65
C ARG A 564 -11.08 -17.36 5.07
N LEU A 565 -11.85 -16.30 5.32
CA LEU A 565 -11.94 -15.67 6.65
C LEU A 565 -12.88 -16.45 7.55
N ALA A 566 -14.00 -16.96 7.03
CA ALA A 566 -14.89 -17.84 7.77
C ALA A 566 -14.13 -19.10 8.27
N GLU A 567 -13.31 -19.72 7.42
CA GLU A 567 -12.48 -20.88 7.79
C GLU A 567 -11.41 -20.55 8.85
N MET A 568 -10.83 -19.34 8.79
CA MET A 568 -9.92 -18.84 9.83
C MET A 568 -10.66 -18.67 11.16
N GLY A 569 -11.83 -18.02 11.14
CA GLY A 569 -12.69 -17.81 12.30
C GLY A 569 -13.14 -19.13 12.93
N ASP A 570 -13.55 -20.09 12.11
CA ASP A 570 -13.91 -21.45 12.56
C ASP A 570 -12.71 -22.15 13.20
N THR A 571 -11.53 -22.07 12.59
CA THR A 571 -10.29 -22.62 13.16
C THR A 571 -9.97 -22.00 14.51
N ILE A 572 -10.10 -20.67 14.64
CA ILE A 572 -9.87 -19.96 15.91
C ILE A 572 -10.89 -20.43 16.95
N ARG A 573 -12.19 -20.37 16.63
CA ARG A 573 -13.29 -20.76 17.53
C ARG A 573 -13.07 -22.18 18.05
N ASP A 574 -12.85 -23.13 17.14
CA ASP A 574 -12.60 -24.53 17.48
C ASP A 574 -11.43 -24.71 18.43
N ARG A 575 -10.28 -24.07 18.13
CA ARG A 575 -9.05 -24.24 18.89
C ARG A 575 -9.14 -23.57 20.26
N ILE A 576 -9.79 -22.41 20.34
CA ILE A 576 -10.02 -21.68 21.59
C ILE A 576 -11.00 -22.43 22.48
N THR A 577 -12.19 -22.79 21.99
CA THR A 577 -13.20 -23.50 22.78
C THR A 577 -12.69 -24.86 23.28
N LYS A 578 -11.99 -25.64 22.46
CA LYS A 578 -11.38 -26.92 22.89
C LYS A 578 -10.33 -26.74 23.99
N ARG A 579 -9.60 -25.62 24.00
CA ARG A 579 -8.61 -25.32 25.05
C ARG A 579 -9.29 -24.87 26.34
N ILE A 580 -10.33 -24.04 26.27
CA ILE A 580 -11.12 -23.60 27.42
C ILE A 580 -11.76 -24.80 28.12
N ALA A 581 -12.36 -25.72 27.37
CA ALA A 581 -13.00 -26.92 27.90
C ALA A 581 -12.01 -28.01 28.38
N GLY A 582 -10.71 -27.86 28.10
CA GLY A 582 -9.71 -28.88 28.43
C GLY A 582 -9.37 -28.92 29.93
N LYS A 583 -9.02 -30.11 30.45
CA LYS A 583 -8.55 -30.27 31.83
C LYS A 583 -7.35 -29.34 32.10
N ARG A 584 -7.42 -28.58 33.20
CA ARG A 584 -6.31 -27.72 33.67
C ARG A 584 -5.05 -28.55 33.93
N LEU A 585 -3.90 -27.90 33.75
CA LEU A 585 -2.58 -28.47 33.96
C LEU A 585 -2.24 -28.46 35.45
N GLU A 586 -1.71 -29.58 35.95
CA GLU A 586 -1.30 -29.71 37.35
C GLU A 586 0.13 -29.16 37.51
N ILE A 587 0.27 -28.06 38.23
CA ILE A 587 1.56 -27.39 38.46
C ILE A 587 1.80 -27.24 39.96
N ASN A 588 2.93 -27.76 40.44
CA ASN A 588 3.34 -27.64 41.83
C ASN A 588 4.43 -26.57 41.94
N ALA A 589 4.02 -25.34 42.25
CA ALA A 589 4.90 -24.19 42.31
C ALA A 589 4.54 -23.26 43.48
N ASP A 590 5.55 -22.77 44.19
CA ASP A 590 5.41 -21.61 45.08
C ASP A 590 5.73 -20.34 44.29
N TRP A 591 4.73 -19.87 43.54
CA TRP A 591 4.86 -18.70 42.66
C TRP A 591 5.29 -17.45 43.40
N ARG A 592 4.85 -17.29 44.66
CA ARG A 592 5.20 -16.12 45.47
C ARG A 592 6.69 -16.11 45.76
N ARG A 593 7.22 -17.23 46.28
CA ARG A 593 8.65 -17.36 46.58
C ARG A 593 9.53 -17.16 45.35
N MET A 594 9.11 -17.70 44.19
CA MET A 594 9.85 -17.53 42.94
C MET A 594 9.86 -16.09 42.44
N LEU A 595 8.71 -15.40 42.52
CA LEU A 595 8.60 -13.99 42.17
C LEU A 595 9.49 -13.13 43.07
N ASP A 596 9.43 -13.35 44.38
CA ASP A 596 10.21 -12.60 45.37
C ASP A 596 11.73 -12.80 45.14
N ALA A 597 12.16 -14.04 44.88
CA ALA A 597 13.55 -14.33 44.55
C ALA A 597 14.02 -13.66 43.25
N HIS A 598 13.15 -13.60 42.22
CA HIS A 598 13.47 -12.92 40.96
C HIS A 598 13.58 -11.41 41.14
N LEU A 599 12.66 -10.80 41.89
CA LEU A 599 12.67 -9.36 42.18
C LEU A 599 13.88 -8.96 43.04
N ALA A 600 14.26 -9.78 44.03
CA ALA A 600 15.44 -9.56 44.85
C ALA A 600 16.74 -9.53 44.01
N LYS A 601 16.89 -10.46 43.04
CA LYS A 601 18.04 -10.47 42.11
C LYS A 601 18.13 -9.21 41.25
N LYS A 602 17.00 -8.54 40.99
CA LYS A 602 16.92 -7.30 40.21
C LYS A 602 16.98 -6.03 41.07
N GLY A 603 17.29 -6.16 42.37
CA GLY A 603 17.48 -5.02 43.27
C GLY A 603 16.18 -4.32 43.67
N ALA A 604 15.02 -5.00 43.62
CA ALA A 604 13.76 -4.43 44.11
C ALA A 604 13.86 -4.16 45.63
N GLY A 605 13.60 -2.90 46.03
CA GLY A 605 13.72 -2.39 47.40
C GLY A 605 12.55 -2.74 48.34
N ALA A 606 12.33 -1.89 49.35
CA ALA A 606 11.39 -2.10 50.45
C ALA A 606 9.96 -2.43 49.99
N ILE A 607 9.29 -3.31 50.73
CA ILE A 607 7.92 -3.75 50.48
C ILE A 607 6.97 -2.72 51.09
N ASP A 608 6.39 -1.84 50.27
CA ASP A 608 5.23 -1.02 50.62
C ASP A 608 3.91 -1.78 50.34
N GLU A 609 2.77 -1.23 50.78
CA GLU A 609 1.46 -1.87 50.60
C GLU A 609 1.11 -2.08 49.10
N THR A 610 1.51 -1.15 48.24
CA THR A 610 1.29 -1.21 46.79
C THR A 610 2.13 -2.29 46.12
N GLU A 611 3.38 -2.49 46.55
CA GLU A 611 4.27 -3.56 46.12
C GLU A 611 3.75 -4.91 46.56
N GLU A 612 3.23 -5.00 47.78
CA GLU A 612 2.59 -6.23 48.26
C GLU A 612 1.37 -6.59 47.42
N ALA A 613 0.48 -5.62 47.16
CA ALA A 613 -0.65 -5.81 46.26
C ALA A 613 -0.21 -6.21 44.83
N ALA A 614 0.83 -5.58 44.29
CA ALA A 614 1.39 -5.93 42.99
C ALA A 614 1.98 -7.34 42.95
N ARG A 615 2.62 -7.79 44.03
CA ARG A 615 3.15 -9.16 44.14
C ARG A 615 2.02 -10.18 44.26
N GLN A 616 0.95 -9.86 44.98
CA GLN A 616 -0.24 -10.70 45.05
C GLN A 616 -0.92 -10.85 43.69
N GLU A 617 -1.13 -9.73 42.98
CA GLU A 617 -1.68 -9.72 41.61
C GLU A 617 -0.82 -10.57 40.65
N LYS A 618 0.50 -10.36 40.65
CA LYS A 618 1.44 -11.13 39.80
C LYS A 618 1.49 -12.61 40.19
N THR A 619 1.37 -12.94 41.47
CA THR A 619 1.35 -14.33 41.96
C THR A 619 0.09 -15.05 41.48
N ALA A 620 -1.07 -14.41 41.59
CA ALA A 620 -2.33 -14.95 41.08
C ALA A 620 -2.30 -15.14 39.56
N ALA A 621 -1.77 -14.15 38.83
CA ALA A 621 -1.55 -14.26 37.40
C ALA A 621 -0.60 -15.41 37.03
N LEU A 622 0.55 -15.57 37.70
CA LEU A 622 1.48 -16.67 37.46
C LEU A 622 0.80 -18.04 37.59
N LYS A 623 -0.01 -18.23 38.64
CA LYS A 623 -0.77 -19.45 38.86
C LYS A 623 -1.73 -19.74 37.71
N GLU A 624 -2.53 -18.75 37.34
CA GLU A 624 -3.50 -18.88 36.26
C GLU A 624 -2.84 -19.19 34.91
N LEU A 625 -1.77 -18.46 34.58
CA LEU A 625 -1.00 -18.67 33.36
C LEU A 625 -0.37 -20.07 33.28
N ALA A 626 0.05 -20.63 34.42
CA ALA A 626 0.69 -21.93 34.47
C ALA A 626 -0.30 -23.09 34.37
N GLU A 627 -1.46 -22.98 35.00
CA GLU A 627 -2.44 -24.06 35.10
C GLU A 627 -3.42 -24.10 33.90
N SER A 628 -3.64 -22.98 33.21
CA SER A 628 -4.59 -22.93 32.10
C SER A 628 -4.00 -23.38 30.77
N ARG A 629 -4.81 -24.05 29.95
CA ARG A 629 -4.43 -24.49 28.59
C ARG A 629 -4.49 -23.37 27.55
N LEU A 630 -5.31 -22.37 27.83
CA LEU A 630 -5.38 -21.07 27.17
C LEU A 630 -5.46 -20.02 28.25
N SER A 631 -4.63 -18.98 28.16
CA SER A 631 -4.74 -17.81 29.02
C SER A 631 -4.38 -16.52 28.30
N VAL A 632 -4.97 -15.42 28.75
CA VAL A 632 -4.60 -14.06 28.35
C VAL A 632 -3.87 -13.38 29.51
N LEU A 633 -2.78 -12.69 29.21
CA LEU A 633 -2.09 -11.77 30.14
C LEU A 633 -2.24 -10.35 29.62
N ILE A 634 -3.08 -9.58 30.30
CA ILE A 634 -3.45 -8.22 29.94
C ILE A 634 -2.74 -7.25 30.87
N GLY A 635 -2.41 -6.07 30.37
CA GLY A 635 -2.08 -4.92 31.22
C GLY A 635 -1.32 -3.86 30.45
N PRO A 636 -1.33 -2.60 30.91
CA PRO A 636 -0.61 -1.51 30.26
C PRO A 636 0.92 -1.71 30.27
N ALA A 637 1.63 -0.83 29.57
CA ALA A 637 3.08 -0.78 29.64
C ALA A 637 3.53 -0.48 31.07
N GLY A 638 4.49 -1.25 31.60
CA GLY A 638 5.07 -0.99 32.92
C GLY A 638 4.43 -1.74 34.10
N THR A 639 3.44 -2.60 33.87
CA THR A 639 2.86 -3.48 34.91
C THR A 639 3.71 -4.72 35.24
N GLY A 640 4.78 -4.97 34.46
CA GLY A 640 5.70 -6.07 34.72
C GLY A 640 5.34 -7.39 34.04
N LYS A 641 4.54 -7.39 32.97
CA LYS A 641 4.25 -8.59 32.13
C LYS A 641 5.51 -9.39 31.78
N THR A 642 6.56 -8.69 31.38
CA THR A 642 7.86 -9.27 31.05
C THR A 642 8.54 -9.96 32.25
N THR A 643 8.40 -9.41 33.46
CA THR A 643 8.91 -10.04 34.68
C THR A 643 8.15 -11.33 35.00
N LEU A 644 6.82 -11.29 34.86
CA LEU A 644 5.94 -12.46 34.98
C LEU A 644 6.36 -13.57 34.02
N LEU A 645 6.63 -13.21 32.76
CA LEU A 645 7.12 -14.14 31.75
C LEU A 645 8.44 -14.81 32.17
N SER A 646 9.43 -14.03 32.63
CA SER A 646 10.72 -14.59 33.08
C SER A 646 10.55 -15.57 34.25
N VAL A 647 9.69 -15.26 35.21
CA VAL A 647 9.42 -16.14 36.37
C VAL A 647 8.71 -17.42 35.91
N LEU A 648 7.66 -17.29 35.10
CA LEU A 648 6.88 -18.42 34.58
C LEU A 648 7.77 -19.38 33.76
N CYS A 649 8.57 -18.83 32.86
CA CYS A 649 9.50 -19.59 32.01
C CYS A 649 10.69 -20.18 32.77
N SER A 650 10.91 -19.82 34.04
CA SER A 650 11.95 -20.44 34.87
C SER A 650 11.46 -21.73 35.56
N HIS A 651 10.16 -22.00 35.56
CA HIS A 651 9.59 -23.15 36.27
C HIS A 651 9.78 -24.47 35.48
N PRO A 652 10.31 -25.54 36.07
CA PRO A 652 10.61 -26.79 35.36
C PRO A 652 9.43 -27.41 34.61
N GLN A 653 8.24 -27.47 35.22
CA GLN A 653 7.04 -28.03 34.58
C GLN A 653 6.46 -27.14 33.46
N VAL A 654 6.87 -25.88 33.37
CA VAL A 654 6.48 -24.98 32.27
C VAL A 654 7.42 -25.16 31.07
N VAL A 655 8.72 -25.33 31.37
CA VAL A 655 9.78 -25.58 30.38
C VAL A 655 9.73 -27.00 29.84
N GLU A 656 9.14 -27.94 30.58
CA GLU A 656 9.03 -29.34 30.18
C GLU A 656 8.39 -29.50 28.79
N GLY A 657 9.15 -30.07 27.85
CA GLY A 657 8.72 -30.24 26.46
C GLY A 657 8.84 -28.99 25.58
N GLY A 658 9.53 -27.94 26.05
CA GLY A 658 9.95 -26.78 25.27
C GLY A 658 8.98 -25.59 25.31
N ILE A 659 9.55 -24.38 25.19
CA ILE A 659 8.83 -23.10 25.12
C ILE A 659 9.06 -22.48 23.74
N LEU A 660 7.96 -22.10 23.09
CA LEU A 660 7.95 -21.35 21.84
C LEU A 660 7.53 -19.89 22.12
N LEU A 661 8.44 -18.95 21.89
CA LEU A 661 8.20 -17.51 22.03
C LEU A 661 7.93 -16.90 20.66
N LEU A 662 6.79 -16.22 20.51
CA LEU A 662 6.32 -15.64 19.25
C LEU A 662 5.91 -14.18 19.42
N ALA A 663 6.19 -13.36 18.42
CA ALA A 663 5.68 -12.00 18.35
C ALA A 663 5.35 -11.62 16.89
N PRO A 664 4.40 -10.69 16.65
CA PRO A 664 4.07 -10.24 15.30
C PRO A 664 5.20 -9.41 14.67
N ILE A 665 5.93 -8.64 15.48
CA ILE A 665 6.98 -7.72 15.02
C ILE A 665 8.37 -8.03 15.59
N GLY A 666 9.41 -7.70 14.80
CA GLY A 666 10.80 -7.99 15.15
C GLY A 666 11.29 -7.31 16.44
N LYS A 667 10.84 -6.08 16.74
CA LYS A 667 11.23 -5.35 17.96
C LYS A 667 10.69 -6.04 19.23
N ALA A 668 9.42 -6.47 19.20
CA ALA A 668 8.81 -7.20 20.31
C ALA A 668 9.49 -8.56 20.53
N ARG A 669 9.76 -9.29 19.43
CA ARG A 669 10.55 -10.54 19.46
C ARG A 669 11.88 -10.38 20.19
N VAL A 670 12.68 -9.37 19.82
CA VAL A 670 13.99 -9.10 20.45
C VAL A 670 13.84 -8.76 21.93
N ARG A 671 12.88 -7.92 22.29
CA ARG A 671 12.62 -7.54 23.68
C ARG A 671 12.25 -8.74 24.54
N MET A 672 11.41 -9.63 24.02
CA MET A 672 11.01 -10.85 24.70
C MET A 672 12.22 -11.80 24.87
N GLU A 673 13.04 -12.01 23.83
CA GLU A 673 14.29 -12.78 23.93
C GLU A 673 15.24 -12.22 24.99
N GLN A 674 15.45 -10.90 25.01
CA GLN A 674 16.29 -10.22 26.00
C GLN A 674 15.78 -10.43 27.43
N SER A 675 14.46 -10.45 27.63
CA SER A 675 13.89 -10.68 28.96
C SER A 675 14.03 -12.10 29.49
N THR A 676 14.27 -13.04 28.57
CA THR A 676 14.46 -14.46 28.85
C THR A 676 15.88 -14.92 28.52
N SER A 677 16.84 -14.00 28.40
CA SER A 677 18.21 -14.30 27.98
C SER A 677 18.87 -15.31 28.90
N ASP A 678 18.63 -15.19 30.20
CA ASP A 678 19.19 -16.06 31.24
C ASP A 678 18.68 -17.51 31.14
N LEU A 679 17.63 -17.73 30.36
CA LEU A 679 17.00 -19.03 30.12
C LEU A 679 17.39 -19.65 28.76
N GLY A 680 18.16 -18.94 27.94
CA GLY A 680 18.58 -19.42 26.61
C GLY A 680 17.43 -19.63 25.62
N LEU A 681 16.27 -19.00 25.84
CA LEU A 681 15.09 -19.15 24.98
C LEU A 681 15.22 -18.32 23.71
N LYS A 682 14.84 -18.91 22.59
CA LYS A 682 14.82 -18.25 21.28
C LYS A 682 13.39 -17.86 20.89
N GLY A 683 13.24 -16.64 20.37
CA GLY A 683 11.99 -16.09 19.90
C GLY A 683 11.95 -15.93 18.39
N TYR A 684 10.76 -16.13 17.82
CA TYR A 684 10.52 -16.05 16.39
C TYR A 684 9.46 -14.98 16.11
N THR A 685 9.51 -14.35 14.94
CA THR A 685 8.30 -13.69 14.47
C THR A 685 7.30 -14.76 14.02
N ILE A 686 6.00 -14.46 14.09
CA ILE A 686 4.96 -15.40 13.62
C ILE A 686 5.18 -15.76 12.14
N ALA A 687 5.53 -14.77 11.31
CA ALA A 687 5.91 -15.00 9.90
C ALA A 687 7.09 -15.98 9.76
N GLN A 688 8.15 -15.85 10.58
CA GLN A 688 9.29 -16.77 10.55
C GLN A 688 8.90 -18.20 10.95
N PHE A 689 8.00 -18.34 11.92
CA PHE A 689 7.55 -19.64 12.40
C PHE A 689 6.61 -20.36 11.40
N LEU A 690 5.77 -19.59 10.69
CA LEU A 690 4.76 -20.13 9.77
C LEU A 690 5.26 -20.30 8.32
N SER A 691 6.41 -19.74 7.98
CA SER A 691 6.99 -19.86 6.64
C SER A 691 7.55 -21.27 6.35
N PRO A 692 7.43 -21.78 5.12
CA PRO A 692 6.75 -21.20 3.95
C PRO A 692 5.30 -21.67 3.79
N ASP A 693 4.88 -22.69 4.54
CA ASP A 693 3.63 -23.40 4.25
C ASP A 693 2.37 -22.64 4.66
N ARG A 694 2.47 -21.74 5.64
CA ARG A 694 1.35 -20.93 6.20
C ARG A 694 1.58 -19.43 6.14
N TYR A 695 2.75 -19.00 5.69
CA TYR A 695 3.07 -17.60 5.43
C TYR A 695 3.79 -17.49 4.09
N ASP A 696 3.22 -16.71 3.18
CA ASP A 696 3.82 -16.40 1.89
C ASP A 696 4.62 -15.09 2.01
N ALA A 697 5.94 -15.19 1.85
CA ALA A 697 6.83 -14.04 1.96
C ALA A 697 6.73 -13.07 0.76
N GLY A 698 6.24 -13.53 -0.39
CA GLY A 698 6.05 -12.71 -1.58
C GLY A 698 4.80 -11.84 -1.50
N THR A 699 3.72 -12.37 -0.92
CA THR A 699 2.45 -11.65 -0.76
C THR A 699 2.24 -11.06 0.64
N GLY A 700 3.01 -11.52 1.63
CA GLY A 700 2.85 -11.14 3.03
C GLY A 700 1.61 -11.74 3.71
N ARG A 701 0.92 -12.68 3.05
CA ARG A 701 -0.34 -13.24 3.53
C ARG A 701 -0.14 -14.49 4.39
N TYR A 702 -1.05 -14.66 5.35
CA TYR A 702 -1.16 -15.87 6.17
C TYR A 702 -2.27 -16.75 5.61
N ARG A 703 -2.06 -18.06 5.64
CA ARG A 703 -3.01 -19.04 5.07
C ARG A 703 -3.06 -20.31 5.90
N LEU A 704 -4.18 -21.01 5.83
CA LEU A 704 -4.29 -22.38 6.31
C LEU A 704 -3.49 -23.31 5.38
N SER A 705 -3.05 -24.44 5.92
CA SER A 705 -2.26 -25.44 5.19
C SER A 705 -2.56 -26.85 5.68
N GLU A 706 -2.64 -27.79 4.75
CA GLU A 706 -2.80 -29.22 5.04
C GLU A 706 -1.52 -29.85 5.59
N LYS A 707 -0.35 -29.26 5.28
CA LYS A 707 0.94 -29.77 5.76
C LYS A 707 1.09 -29.57 7.26
N GLU A 708 1.48 -30.62 7.99
CA GLU A 708 1.69 -30.49 9.43
C GLU A 708 2.86 -29.57 9.77
N ALA A 709 2.66 -28.71 10.78
CA ALA A 709 3.72 -27.89 11.31
C ALA A 709 4.56 -28.69 12.32
N LYS A 710 5.89 -28.56 12.24
CA LYS A 710 6.80 -29.15 13.22
C LYS A 710 6.89 -28.25 14.46
N VAL A 711 6.13 -28.58 15.49
CA VAL A 711 6.15 -27.85 16.77
C VAL A 711 6.82 -28.71 17.83
N SER A 712 8.00 -28.29 18.27
CA SER A 712 8.78 -28.95 19.33
C SER A 712 8.66 -28.22 20.68
N ALA A 713 7.44 -27.77 21.01
CA ALA A 713 7.15 -27.02 22.23
C ALA A 713 5.79 -27.42 22.80
N ARG A 714 5.71 -27.58 24.12
CA ARG A 714 4.44 -27.79 24.85
C ARG A 714 3.84 -26.50 25.38
N THR A 715 4.64 -25.45 25.51
CA THR A 715 4.20 -24.10 25.89
C THR A 715 4.44 -23.14 24.73
N ALA A 716 3.42 -22.41 24.29
CA ALA A 716 3.54 -21.34 23.31
C ALA A 716 3.10 -20.01 23.94
N ILE A 717 3.91 -18.97 23.76
CA ILE A 717 3.67 -17.65 24.31
C ILE A 717 3.76 -16.64 23.18
N ILE A 718 2.72 -15.83 23.02
CA ILE A 718 2.63 -14.83 21.97
C ILE A 718 2.55 -13.45 22.61
N ASP A 719 3.58 -12.63 22.41
CA ASP A 719 3.64 -11.25 22.87
C ASP A 719 3.12 -10.27 21.80
N GLU A 720 2.62 -9.12 22.25
CA GLU A 720 1.90 -8.13 21.42
C GLU A 720 0.72 -8.74 20.64
N ALA A 721 -0.06 -9.60 21.30
CA ALA A 721 -1.20 -10.31 20.72
C ALA A 721 -2.32 -9.36 20.21
N SER A 722 -2.37 -8.11 20.70
CA SER A 722 -3.28 -7.06 20.22
C SER A 722 -3.07 -6.71 18.74
N MET A 723 -1.90 -7.01 18.17
CA MET A 723 -1.60 -6.75 16.75
C MET A 723 -1.96 -7.91 15.81
N LEU A 724 -2.49 -9.02 16.32
CA LEU A 724 -2.78 -10.20 15.51
C LEU A 724 -4.08 -10.03 14.73
N THR A 725 -3.99 -10.18 13.41
CA THR A 725 -5.17 -10.32 12.54
C THR A 725 -5.78 -11.71 12.65
N GLU A 726 -7.00 -11.88 12.15
CA GLU A 726 -7.69 -13.17 12.11
C GLU A 726 -6.91 -14.22 11.30
N GLU A 727 -6.37 -13.84 10.14
CA GLU A 727 -5.55 -14.75 9.32
C GLU A 727 -4.25 -15.18 10.04
N MET A 728 -3.58 -14.26 10.75
CA MET A 728 -2.38 -14.56 11.54
C MET A 728 -2.70 -15.58 12.63
N LEU A 729 -3.75 -15.34 13.41
CA LEU A 729 -4.10 -16.20 14.54
C LEU A 729 -4.64 -17.55 14.07
N GLY A 730 -5.49 -17.59 13.04
CA GLY A 730 -6.03 -18.84 12.49
C GLY A 730 -4.91 -19.76 11.96
N ALA A 731 -4.00 -19.22 11.14
CA ALA A 731 -2.84 -19.95 10.65
C ALA A 731 -1.94 -20.44 11.78
N LEU A 732 -1.72 -19.60 12.80
CA LEU A 732 -0.91 -19.96 13.97
C LEU A 732 -1.56 -21.08 14.78
N LEU A 733 -2.84 -20.97 15.12
CA LEU A 733 -3.55 -21.99 15.92
C LEU A 733 -3.68 -23.32 15.18
N GLN A 734 -3.75 -23.31 13.84
CA GLN A 734 -3.68 -24.53 13.05
C GLN A 734 -2.30 -25.21 13.16
N ALA A 735 -1.21 -24.42 13.22
CA ALA A 735 0.15 -24.92 13.35
C ALA A 735 0.46 -25.47 14.76
N LEU A 736 -0.12 -24.89 15.83
CA LEU A 736 0.18 -25.24 17.23
C LEU A 736 -0.46 -26.56 17.71
N LYS A 737 -0.39 -27.63 16.91
CA LYS A 737 -0.72 -29.00 17.34
C LYS A 737 0.28 -29.45 18.42
N GLY A 738 -0.20 -30.16 19.44
CA GLY A 738 0.65 -30.68 20.54
C GLY A 738 1.00 -29.65 21.63
N VAL A 739 0.67 -28.37 21.46
CA VAL A 739 0.86 -27.35 22.50
C VAL A 739 -0.17 -27.53 23.62
N HIS A 740 0.29 -27.74 24.84
CA HIS A 740 -0.55 -27.93 26.02
C HIS A 740 -1.00 -26.59 26.62
N ARG A 741 -0.11 -25.59 26.63
CA ARG A 741 -0.30 -24.27 27.22
C ARG A 741 -0.10 -23.18 26.18
N LEU A 742 -1.13 -22.38 25.94
CA LEU A 742 -1.11 -21.22 25.04
C LEU A 742 -1.34 -19.94 25.84
N ILE A 743 -0.42 -18.99 25.77
CA ILE A 743 -0.51 -17.71 26.47
C ILE A 743 -0.49 -16.56 25.45
N LEU A 744 -1.53 -15.73 25.47
CA LEU A 744 -1.62 -14.52 24.66
C LEU A 744 -1.36 -13.31 25.54
N ILE A 745 -0.32 -12.53 25.24
CA ILE A 745 0.10 -11.37 26.02
C ILE A 745 -0.13 -10.12 25.18
N GLY A 746 -0.84 -9.13 25.72
CA GLY A 746 -1.13 -7.91 25.00
C GLY A 746 -1.94 -6.91 25.82
N ASP A 747 -2.39 -5.85 25.17
CA ASP A 747 -3.30 -4.89 25.77
C ASP A 747 -4.42 -4.60 24.76
N PRO A 748 -5.69 -4.96 25.06
CA PRO A 748 -6.80 -4.79 24.12
C PRO A 748 -7.13 -3.31 23.87
N ARG A 749 -6.53 -2.39 24.63
CA ARG A 749 -6.70 -0.93 24.50
C ARG A 749 -5.69 -0.28 23.56
N GLN A 750 -4.73 -1.04 23.05
CA GLN A 750 -3.84 -0.54 22.00
C GLN A 750 -4.57 -0.42 20.66
N LEU A 751 -3.91 0.22 19.70
CA LEU A 751 -4.39 0.30 18.32
C LEU A 751 -4.71 -1.11 17.78
N PRO A 752 -5.81 -1.24 17.00
CA PRO A 752 -6.18 -2.52 16.40
C PRO A 752 -5.13 -3.02 15.39
N PRO A 753 -5.17 -4.31 15.04
CA PRO A 753 -4.34 -4.87 13.97
C PRO A 753 -4.48 -4.10 12.65
N ILE A 754 -3.40 -4.04 11.88
CA ILE A 754 -3.46 -3.61 10.48
C ILE A 754 -3.84 -4.83 9.64
N GLY A 755 -5.08 -4.86 9.14
CA GLY A 755 -5.66 -5.97 8.39
C GLY A 755 -6.92 -6.52 9.05
N SER A 756 -7.39 -7.69 8.58
CA SER A 756 -8.72 -8.20 8.91
C SER A 756 -8.87 -8.74 10.34
N GLY A 757 -9.85 -8.23 11.09
CA GLY A 757 -10.29 -8.78 12.37
C GLY A 757 -9.47 -8.36 13.59
N ARG A 758 -10.03 -8.56 14.78
CA ARG A 758 -9.43 -8.21 16.09
C ARG A 758 -9.52 -9.36 17.11
N PRO A 759 -9.11 -10.59 16.76
CA PRO A 759 -9.41 -11.79 17.53
C PRO A 759 -8.90 -11.76 18.98
N PHE A 760 -7.80 -11.06 19.29
CA PHE A 760 -7.34 -10.93 20.68
C PHE A 760 -8.35 -10.20 21.56
N VAL A 761 -8.96 -9.12 21.07
CA VAL A 761 -10.00 -8.38 21.81
C VAL A 761 -11.21 -9.27 22.05
N ASP A 762 -11.63 -10.02 21.03
CA ASP A 762 -12.78 -10.92 21.14
C ASP A 762 -12.51 -12.07 22.13
N ILE A 763 -11.31 -12.65 22.12
CA ILE A 763 -10.89 -13.67 23.10
C ILE A 763 -10.84 -13.10 24.52
N VAL A 764 -10.29 -11.89 24.69
CA VAL A 764 -10.24 -11.20 25.98
C VAL A 764 -11.65 -10.99 26.53
N ASN A 765 -12.56 -10.48 25.70
CA ASN A 765 -13.96 -10.27 26.09
C ASN A 765 -14.68 -11.58 26.42
N HIS A 766 -14.38 -12.65 25.70
CA HIS A 766 -14.96 -13.97 25.94
C HIS A 766 -14.46 -14.61 27.26
N LEU A 767 -13.20 -14.37 27.64
CA LEU A 767 -12.60 -14.93 28.86
C LEU A 767 -12.80 -14.05 30.10
N ALA A 768 -13.18 -12.77 29.92
CA ALA A 768 -13.33 -11.83 31.01
C ALA A 768 -14.43 -12.29 32.00
N PRO A 769 -14.12 -12.44 33.30
CA PRO A 769 -15.13 -12.72 34.31
C PRO A 769 -16.20 -11.62 34.39
N ILE A 770 -17.44 -12.00 34.66
CA ILE A 770 -18.51 -11.04 34.95
C ILE A 770 -18.09 -10.19 36.17
N GLY A 771 -18.07 -8.87 36.01
CA GLY A 771 -17.66 -7.96 37.08
C GLY A 771 -16.15 -7.95 37.37
N VAL A 772 -15.30 -8.34 36.40
CA VAL A 772 -13.83 -8.39 36.59
C VAL A 772 -13.22 -7.11 37.17
N SER A 773 -13.81 -5.94 36.86
CA SER A 773 -13.37 -4.64 37.39
C SER A 773 -13.53 -4.50 38.91
N GLN A 774 -14.39 -5.30 39.53
CA GLN A 774 -14.65 -5.32 40.98
C GLN A 774 -13.75 -6.30 41.75
N LEU A 775 -12.98 -7.14 41.03
CA LEU A 775 -12.09 -8.10 41.65
C LEU A 775 -10.81 -7.41 42.13
N VAL A 776 -10.38 -7.72 43.37
CA VAL A 776 -9.11 -7.25 43.93
C VAL A 776 -7.93 -7.75 43.10
N GLN A 777 -7.96 -9.03 42.72
CA GLN A 777 -7.04 -9.62 41.75
C GLN A 777 -7.87 -9.92 40.51
N ARG A 778 -7.59 -9.23 39.40
CA ARG A 778 -8.33 -9.38 38.14
C ARG A 778 -7.93 -10.66 37.40
N VAL A 779 -8.18 -11.79 38.05
CA VAL A 779 -7.80 -13.13 37.60
C VAL A 779 -9.04 -14.01 37.61
N GLY A 780 -9.21 -14.80 36.56
CA GLY A 780 -10.27 -15.80 36.42
C GLY A 780 -9.83 -16.92 35.47
N PRO A 781 -10.69 -17.91 35.19
CA PRO A 781 -10.33 -19.02 34.30
C PRO A 781 -9.87 -18.54 32.92
N GLY A 782 -8.60 -18.74 32.59
CA GLY A 782 -7.96 -18.27 31.36
C GLY A 782 -7.70 -16.77 31.28
N TYR A 783 -7.93 -16.01 32.35
CA TYR A 783 -7.85 -14.54 32.33
C TYR A 783 -6.94 -14.03 33.45
N ALA A 784 -5.97 -13.18 33.10
CA ALA A 784 -5.19 -12.42 34.06
C ALA A 784 -4.96 -10.99 33.55
N GLU A 785 -5.37 -10.00 34.31
CA GLU A 785 -5.10 -8.58 34.04
C GLU A 785 -4.23 -7.99 35.15
N LEU A 786 -3.14 -7.33 34.75
CA LEU A 786 -2.30 -6.54 35.64
C LEU A 786 -2.72 -5.07 35.57
N THR A 787 -2.93 -4.48 36.74
CA THR A 787 -3.41 -3.11 36.89
C THR A 787 -2.38 -2.20 37.54
N ILE A 788 -1.44 -2.77 38.32
CA ILE A 788 -0.50 -1.98 39.12
C ILE A 788 0.79 -1.70 38.32
N LEU A 789 1.04 -0.41 38.04
CA LEU A 789 2.25 0.06 37.35
C LEU A 789 3.45 0.09 38.31
N ARG A 790 4.60 -0.46 37.90
CA ARG A 790 5.82 -0.53 38.73
C ARG A 790 7.11 -0.17 37.99
N ARG A 791 7.05 0.28 36.74
CA ARG A 791 8.27 0.67 36.00
C ARG A 791 8.96 1.90 36.62
N GLN A 792 8.22 2.68 37.42
CA GLN A 792 8.68 3.85 38.17
C GLN A 792 7.96 3.80 39.53
N ALA A 793 8.71 3.77 40.63
CA ALA A 793 8.16 3.84 41.97
C ALA A 793 8.11 5.32 42.40
N GLY A 794 6.98 5.77 42.93
CA GLY A 794 6.78 7.12 43.45
C GLY A 794 5.88 8.01 42.58
N ASP A 795 4.90 8.62 43.23
CA ASP A 795 3.91 9.62 42.80
C ASP A 795 2.78 9.26 41.82
N ASP A 796 1.61 9.82 42.14
CA ASP A 796 0.42 9.90 41.29
C ASP A 796 0.72 10.81 40.09
N ARG A 797 1.27 10.23 39.02
CA ARG A 797 1.69 11.02 37.86
C ARG A 797 0.51 11.43 36.99
N GLU A 798 0.45 12.72 36.66
CA GLU A 798 -0.66 13.29 35.90
C GLU A 798 -0.70 12.76 34.46
N ASP A 799 0.45 12.45 33.84
CA ASP A 799 0.51 11.90 32.47
C ASP A 799 -0.13 10.51 32.36
N LEU A 800 0.03 9.69 33.40
CA LEU A 800 -0.61 8.37 33.48
C LEU A 800 -2.11 8.49 33.72
N ARG A 801 -2.55 9.47 34.52
CA ARG A 801 -3.98 9.80 34.70
C ARG A 801 -4.59 10.29 33.38
N PHE A 802 -3.95 11.21 32.67
CA PHE A 802 -4.36 11.62 31.32
C PHE A 802 -4.44 10.44 30.34
N ALA A 803 -3.43 9.57 30.29
CA ALA A 803 -3.45 8.41 29.41
C ALA A 803 -4.62 7.45 29.70
N ARG A 804 -5.08 7.34 30.95
CA ARG A 804 -6.23 6.50 31.32
C ARG A 804 -7.53 6.99 30.68
N TRP A 805 -7.72 8.30 30.52
CA TRP A 805 -8.91 8.87 29.87
C TRP A 805 -9.06 8.39 28.42
N PHE A 806 -7.96 8.11 27.72
CA PHE A 806 -7.96 7.60 26.35
C PHE A 806 -7.87 6.08 26.26
N SER A 807 -7.81 5.38 27.40
CA SER A 807 -7.64 3.93 27.46
C SER A 807 -8.95 3.15 27.42
N GLY A 808 -10.10 3.84 27.54
CA GLY A 808 -11.42 3.19 27.67
C GLY A 808 -11.65 2.49 29.01
N ALA A 809 -10.80 2.71 30.01
CA ALA A 809 -10.99 2.23 31.37
C ALA A 809 -12.11 3.01 32.09
N VAL A 810 -12.73 2.39 33.09
CA VAL A 810 -13.67 3.08 33.99
C VAL A 810 -12.88 4.13 34.78
N ILE A 811 -13.31 5.38 34.67
CA ILE A 811 -12.70 6.53 35.30
C ILE A 811 -13.29 6.69 36.70
N GLY A 812 -12.42 6.76 37.72
CA GLY A 812 -12.85 6.90 39.11
C GLY A 812 -13.34 8.33 39.44
N PRO A 813 -14.09 8.51 40.53
CA PRO A 813 -14.43 9.86 41.02
C PRO A 813 -13.17 10.66 41.37
N GLY A 814 -13.04 11.91 40.91
CA GLY A 814 -11.87 12.78 41.14
C GLY A 814 -10.71 12.56 40.17
N GLU A 815 -10.82 11.63 39.21
CA GLU A 815 -9.83 11.49 38.12
C GLU A 815 -9.94 12.62 37.09
N ASP A 816 -11.01 13.40 37.11
CA ASP A 816 -11.21 14.64 36.35
C ASP A 816 -10.45 15.83 36.94
N ASP A 817 -10.12 15.80 38.24
CA ASP A 817 -9.29 16.83 38.89
C ASP A 817 -7.95 17.00 38.18
N VAL A 818 -7.44 15.99 37.45
CA VAL A 818 -6.21 16.10 36.66
C VAL A 818 -6.32 17.17 35.56
N PHE A 819 -7.51 17.38 35.02
CA PHE A 819 -7.73 18.46 34.06
C PHE A 819 -7.67 19.80 34.78
N ASP A 820 -8.34 19.96 35.92
CA ASP A 820 -8.32 21.23 36.66
C ASP A 820 -6.92 21.56 37.21
N ASP A 821 -6.22 20.57 37.74
CA ASP A 821 -4.86 20.70 38.27
C ASP A 821 -3.86 21.08 37.18
N VAL A 822 -3.91 20.42 36.02
CA VAL A 822 -2.91 20.61 34.96
C VAL A 822 -3.30 21.72 33.98
N VAL A 823 -4.60 21.92 33.68
CA VAL A 823 -5.08 23.06 32.86
C VAL A 823 -5.04 24.35 33.66
N GLY A 824 -5.39 24.32 34.96
CA GLY A 824 -5.32 25.48 35.85
C GLY A 824 -3.89 25.96 36.12
N ALA A 825 -2.95 25.03 36.29
CA ALA A 825 -1.53 25.36 36.49
C ALA A 825 -0.74 25.53 35.18
N GLY A 826 -1.27 25.08 34.04
CA GLY A 826 -0.63 25.06 32.71
C GLY A 826 0.50 24.04 32.54
N LYS A 827 1.06 23.51 33.64
CA LYS A 827 2.14 22.51 33.65
C LYS A 827 2.20 21.72 34.96
N SER A 828 2.66 20.47 34.88
CA SER A 828 3.02 19.59 35.99
C SER A 828 4.46 19.06 35.80
N PRO A 829 5.03 18.31 36.75
CA PRO A 829 6.32 17.64 36.58
C PRO A 829 6.36 16.64 35.41
N HIS A 830 5.21 16.22 34.88
CA HIS A 830 5.08 15.14 33.90
C HIS A 830 4.27 15.50 32.65
N VAL A 831 3.47 16.56 32.69
CA VAL A 831 2.64 17.03 31.57
C VAL A 831 2.76 18.55 31.45
N GLU A 832 2.89 19.07 30.23
CA GLU A 832 2.82 20.50 29.96
C GLU A 832 1.81 20.74 28.84
N PHE A 833 0.94 21.73 29.01
CA PHE A 833 0.09 22.20 27.94
C PHE A 833 0.77 23.35 27.21
N VAL A 834 1.01 23.15 25.92
CA VAL A 834 1.56 24.18 25.04
C VAL A 834 0.46 24.61 24.09
N GLN A 835 0.06 25.87 24.16
CA GLN A 835 -0.90 26.46 23.24
C GLN A 835 -0.17 27.06 22.04
N TRP A 836 -0.87 27.09 20.90
CA TRP A 836 -0.40 27.73 19.69
C TRP A 836 -1.60 28.35 18.95
N ALA A 837 -1.36 29.47 18.27
CA ALA A 837 -2.34 30.17 17.45
C ALA A 837 -2.07 30.02 15.94
N SER A 838 -0.91 29.48 15.55
CA SER A 838 -0.52 29.28 14.15
C SER A 838 0.29 28.00 13.95
N ALA A 839 0.41 27.55 12.69
CA ALA A 839 1.23 26.39 12.34
C ALA A 839 2.74 26.62 12.60
N ASP A 840 3.22 27.86 12.41
CA ASP A 840 4.62 28.21 12.68
C ASP A 840 4.94 28.23 14.19
N GLU A 841 3.98 28.70 14.99
CA GLU A 841 4.07 28.63 16.44
C GLU A 841 4.08 27.18 16.93
N LEU A 842 3.15 26.34 16.46
CA LEU A 842 3.14 24.90 16.78
C LEU A 842 4.49 24.24 16.46
N ARG A 843 5.06 24.53 15.28
CA ARG A 843 6.34 23.95 14.86
C ARG A 843 7.47 24.37 15.79
N SER A 844 7.59 25.67 16.05
CA SER A 844 8.62 26.21 16.94
C SER A 844 8.46 25.65 18.35
N SER A 845 7.23 25.63 18.88
CA SER A 845 6.90 25.04 20.18
C SER A 845 7.30 23.56 20.29
N ILE A 846 7.02 22.73 19.29
CA ILE A 846 7.43 21.31 19.32
C ILE A 846 8.95 21.18 19.41
N ILE A 847 9.69 21.96 18.62
CA ILE A 847 11.16 21.91 18.60
C ILE A 847 11.73 22.41 19.92
N ASP A 848 11.23 23.54 20.44
CA ASP A 848 11.68 24.10 21.72
C ASP A 848 11.44 23.13 22.88
N VAL A 849 10.27 22.48 22.90
CA VAL A 849 9.95 21.43 23.88
C VAL A 849 10.90 20.24 23.73
N LEU A 850 11.17 19.75 22.52
CA LEU A 850 12.11 18.64 22.31
C LEU A 850 13.53 19.00 22.77
N VAL A 851 14.02 20.19 22.44
CA VAL A 851 15.36 20.64 22.85
C VAL A 851 15.46 20.70 24.37
N ARG A 852 14.45 21.28 25.02
CA ARG A 852 14.39 21.42 26.48
C ARG A 852 14.31 20.06 27.18
N GLU A 853 13.36 19.21 26.79
CA GLU A 853 13.08 17.94 27.48
C GLU A 853 14.15 16.87 27.22
N LEU A 854 14.71 16.83 26.00
CA LEU A 854 15.79 15.91 25.67
C LEU A 854 17.18 16.46 26.03
N LYS A 855 17.24 17.65 26.63
CA LYS A 855 18.47 18.35 27.05
C LYS A 855 19.49 18.48 25.90
N LEU A 856 18.99 18.82 24.73
CA LEU A 856 19.79 19.00 23.52
C LEU A 856 20.52 20.34 23.59
N ASN A 857 21.68 20.43 22.95
CA ASN A 857 22.44 21.69 22.87
C ASN A 857 21.76 22.75 22.00
N GLY A 858 20.72 22.37 21.25
CA GLY A 858 19.93 23.22 20.37
C GLY A 858 19.09 22.40 19.40
N PRO A 859 18.29 23.05 18.54
CA PRO A 859 17.39 22.39 17.59
C PRO A 859 18.12 21.51 16.56
N ASP A 860 19.41 21.78 16.34
CA ASP A 860 20.26 21.06 15.38
C ASP A 860 21.12 19.95 16.01
N ASP A 861 20.95 19.65 17.30
CA ASP A 861 21.72 18.61 18.00
C ASP A 861 21.19 17.19 17.71
N ILE A 862 21.39 16.78 16.46
CA ILE A 862 21.02 15.43 15.95
C ILE A 862 21.72 14.35 16.77
N LYS A 863 22.96 14.61 17.20
CA LYS A 863 23.78 13.64 17.94
C LYS A 863 23.17 13.39 19.33
N GLY A 864 22.89 14.45 20.08
CA GLY A 864 22.21 14.35 21.37
C GLY A 864 20.85 13.66 21.23
N PHE A 865 20.10 14.00 20.17
CA PHE A 865 18.82 13.36 19.91
C PHE A 865 18.94 11.84 19.69
N ASP A 866 19.86 11.39 18.83
CA ASP A 866 20.08 9.95 18.57
C ASP A 866 20.55 9.20 19.84
N GLU A 867 21.39 9.83 20.68
CA GLU A 867 21.81 9.27 21.97
C GLU A 867 20.63 9.10 22.94
N THR A 868 19.69 10.04 22.98
CA THR A 868 18.47 9.93 23.83
C THR A 868 17.54 8.78 23.41
N LEU A 869 17.61 8.35 22.14
CA LEU A 869 16.86 7.21 21.62
C LEU A 869 17.60 5.86 21.78
N GLY A 870 18.74 5.85 22.48
CA GLY A 870 19.55 4.66 22.74
C GLY A 870 20.54 4.34 21.62
N GLY A 871 20.86 5.31 20.75
CA GLY A 871 21.95 5.19 19.80
C GLY A 871 23.30 5.20 20.51
N THR A 872 24.23 4.34 20.09
CA THR A 872 25.61 4.34 20.57
C THR A 872 26.57 4.70 19.44
N ILE A 873 27.53 5.56 19.75
CA ILE A 873 28.56 5.98 18.80
C ILE A 873 29.64 4.90 18.79
N GLY A 874 29.76 4.18 17.68
CA GLY A 874 30.89 3.29 17.45
C GLY A 874 32.17 4.10 17.16
N THR A 875 33.27 3.75 17.83
CA THR A 875 34.62 4.20 17.46
C THR A 875 35.09 3.50 16.17
N ALA A 876 35.67 4.28 15.26
CA ALA A 876 35.94 4.03 13.84
C ALA A 876 36.51 2.65 13.39
N CYS A 877 36.15 2.25 12.17
CA CYS A 877 37.08 1.59 11.23
C CYS A 877 36.90 2.11 9.81
N GLY A 878 37.99 2.59 9.22
CA GLY A 878 38.12 2.83 7.79
C GLY A 878 38.20 1.52 7.01
N SER A 879 37.90 1.61 5.72
CA SER A 879 37.89 0.55 4.69
C SER A 879 36.66 -0.38 4.64
N SER A 880 35.99 -0.24 3.49
CA SER A 880 34.95 -1.04 2.85
C SER A 880 34.60 -2.42 3.43
N THR A 881 33.41 -2.53 4.01
CA THR A 881 32.43 -3.60 3.74
C THR A 881 31.05 -3.12 4.17
N SER A 882 30.21 -2.77 3.19
CA SER A 882 28.88 -2.18 3.41
C SER A 882 27.85 -3.25 3.79
N VAL A 883 27.61 -3.43 5.09
CA VAL A 883 26.30 -3.91 5.59
C VAL A 883 25.35 -2.70 5.53
N PRO A 884 24.14 -2.80 4.95
CA PRO A 884 23.28 -1.65 4.76
C PRO A 884 22.78 -1.14 6.11
N GLN A 885 23.45 -0.11 6.64
CA GLN A 885 22.93 0.75 7.70
C GLN A 885 21.63 1.39 7.19
N LYS A 886 20.49 0.82 7.55
CA LYS A 886 19.22 1.57 7.62
C LYS A 886 19.43 2.65 8.70
N ARG A 887 19.93 3.82 8.31
CA ARG A 887 19.82 5.04 9.12
C ARG A 887 18.34 5.22 9.45
N LEU A 888 17.97 5.08 10.72
CA LEU A 888 16.76 5.69 11.26
C LEU A 888 16.95 7.19 11.09
N LYS A 889 16.44 7.74 9.98
CA LYS A 889 16.43 9.17 9.74
C LYS A 889 15.52 9.83 10.77
N ALA A 890 16.10 10.59 11.70
CA ALA A 890 15.43 11.55 12.57
C ALA A 890 14.82 12.74 11.80
N GLY A 891 14.16 12.47 10.67
CA GLY A 891 13.43 13.46 9.85
C GLY A 891 11.92 13.19 9.84
N ARG A 892 11.38 12.58 10.90
CA ARG A 892 9.94 12.30 11.02
C ARG A 892 9.18 13.33 11.86
N PHE A 893 9.85 14.25 12.54
CA PHE A 893 9.22 15.39 13.22
C PHE A 893 8.96 16.59 12.31
N SER A 894 9.40 16.55 11.04
CA SER A 894 9.07 17.54 10.01
C SER A 894 7.78 17.22 9.24
N ARG A 895 6.81 16.55 9.89
CA ARG A 895 5.44 16.46 9.36
C ARG A 895 4.71 17.77 9.70
N PRO A 896 4.08 18.48 8.76
CA PRO A 896 3.08 19.46 9.16
C PRO A 896 1.89 18.72 9.80
N PHE A 897 1.38 19.26 10.90
CA PHE A 897 -0.02 19.08 11.22
C PHE A 897 -0.81 19.83 10.13
N ALA A 898 -1.75 19.16 9.47
CA ALA A 898 -2.78 19.88 8.73
C ALA A 898 -3.52 20.80 9.72
N PRO A 899 -3.98 22.00 9.32
CA PRO A 899 -4.88 22.77 10.17
C PRO A 899 -6.11 21.89 10.45
N ALA A 900 -6.29 21.51 11.71
CA ALA A 900 -7.56 20.96 12.15
C ALA A 900 -8.63 22.05 11.97
N PRO A 901 -9.84 21.75 11.46
CA PRO A 901 -10.94 22.68 11.56
C PRO A 901 -11.14 23.02 13.03
N THR A 902 -11.09 24.30 13.35
CA THR A 902 -11.32 24.88 14.67
C THR A 902 -12.73 24.52 15.14
N ALA A 903 -12.88 23.39 15.82
CA ALA A 903 -14.11 23.00 16.50
C ALA A 903 -13.78 22.19 17.77
N PHE A 904 -13.16 22.83 18.75
CA PHE A 904 -13.34 22.44 20.15
C PHE A 904 -14.53 23.25 20.69
N GLN A 905 -15.74 22.72 20.49
CA GLN A 905 -16.92 23.22 21.18
C GLN A 905 -17.16 22.31 22.40
N ILE A 906 -16.65 22.72 23.56
CA ILE A 906 -17.04 22.14 24.85
C ILE A 906 -18.45 22.66 25.13
N SER A 907 -19.46 21.88 24.75
CA SER A 907 -20.83 22.08 25.23
C SER A 907 -20.93 21.49 26.63
N ILE A 908 -20.88 22.36 27.64
CA ILE A 908 -21.29 22.01 29.01
C ILE A 908 -22.82 22.00 29.02
N GLY A 909 -23.40 20.87 28.61
CA GLY A 909 -24.83 20.60 28.71
C GLY A 909 -25.19 20.17 30.13
N SER A 910 -25.78 21.08 30.89
CA SER A 910 -26.39 20.78 32.18
C SER A 910 -27.44 19.66 32.07
N SER A 911 -27.32 18.69 32.97
CA SER A 911 -28.29 17.69 33.39
C SER A 911 -29.74 17.83 32.86
N THR A 912 -30.20 16.80 32.16
CA THR A 912 -31.51 16.17 32.47
C THR A 912 -31.62 14.79 31.81
N SER A 913 -32.17 13.88 32.61
CA SER A 913 -32.47 12.47 32.40
C SER A 913 -33.10 12.07 31.06
N ALA A 914 -32.65 10.96 30.46
CA ALA A 914 -33.51 9.85 30.02
C ALA A 914 -32.70 8.68 29.41
N SER A 915 -32.65 7.58 30.16
CA SER A 915 -32.76 6.15 29.79
C SER A 915 -32.62 5.65 28.33
N VAL A 916 -32.04 4.43 28.21
CA VAL A 916 -32.23 3.37 27.18
C VAL A 916 -31.32 3.51 25.94
N SER A 917 -30.59 2.54 25.38
CA SER A 917 -30.25 1.12 25.63
C SER A 917 -28.97 0.78 24.84
N ARG A 918 -28.30 -0.30 25.26
CA ARG A 918 -27.01 -0.86 24.80
C ARG A 918 -26.81 -1.02 23.30
#